data_AF-A0A9E4R3F7-F1
#
_entry.id   AF-A0A9E4R3F7-F1
#
_cell.length_a   1.000
_cell.length_b   1.000
_cell.length_c   1.000
_cell.angle_alpha   90.00
_cell.angle_beta   90.00
_cell.angle_gamma   90.00
#
_symmetry.space_group_name_H-M   'P 1'
#
loop_
_entity.id
_entity.type
_entity.pdbx_description
1 polymer ?
#
loop_
_entity_poly.entity_id
_entity_poly.type
_entity_poly.pdbx_seq_one_letter_code
_entity_poly.pdbx_strand_id
1 'polypeptide(L)'
;NSRTLIRNLFFGPRRYDLGRVGRYKLNRRLGQAINNDLMTLSLDDVVSVIRTMIRINQGEGRPDDIDHLGNRRVRAVGELVQNQVRVGLLRMERMVKEKMTLVDPEAAAPQGLVNIRPVVAAVREFFGGSQLSQFMDQTNPLAELTHKRRLSALGPGGLSRERAGFDVRDVHFSHYGRICPIETPEGPNIGLLSSLASFARINPYGFIESPYRKVYKTLPNDSDDLKGRTVTQAVLDKDGKTIVGKGRAIGANKMNALKQLPKGTIIAVQPFVATGDDDIIYLSADQEEDFRVAQANAQLDHLNQFAQDRVELRVGENYTLESADLIDYMDVSPMQIMSVSAALIPFLEHDDANRALMGSNMQRQAVPLLRPQAPVVGTGIESRVARDSGQLILSQASGVVTSVTGREIVVTDEDGEEHSHPVIKFSRTNQGTCFDQRPIATKGDVVEVGAVLADSSSTDHGELALGQNVLVAFMSWEGYNYEDAIIVSERLYRDDYFTSIHIEKHEMEARETKLGPEEITRDIPNVGETSLRDLDELGIIRVGADVGPGDILVGKVTPKGETELTAEEKLLRAIFGEKSRDVKDTSLRVPHGERGKIIEVKVLNRENKDDLSPGVNQAVRVWIAQTRKISVGDKMAGRHGNKGVVARILPEEDMPYMADGTPVDIILNPIGVPSRMNLGQVLETHLGWAARGLNFRANTPVFDGAGDQAIEDALARVWFTEQAGATSIGPIDGSPEVDYPQVDRWLEEKGYDPRKIFDDKEFGVAQEACLRMWLTDEAEIDAKEMTLEEMRQAALKVHRERRIAPPTFGKFELSDGRTGENFDQLVTVGSIYILKLIHLVEDKIHARSTGPYSMITQQPLGGKAQFGGQRFGEMEVWALEAYSAAYNLQEVLTVKSDDVAGRVKAYEAIVKGEPIGQPGVPESFNVLLKELQSLGLA
;
A
#
# COMPACT_ATOMS: atom_id res chain seq x y z
N ASN A 1 39.33 -43.15 7.42
CA ASN A 1 37.97 -42.68 7.74
C ASN A 1 37.93 -41.23 8.25
N SER A 2 38.64 -40.85 9.31
CA SER A 2 38.57 -39.48 9.89
C SER A 2 39.11 -38.38 8.98
N ARG A 3 40.23 -38.60 8.28
CA ARG A 3 40.79 -37.65 7.30
C ARG A 3 39.82 -37.38 6.15
N THR A 4 39.17 -38.43 5.65
CA THR A 4 38.15 -38.35 4.60
C THR A 4 36.93 -37.57 5.08
N LEU A 5 36.52 -37.75 6.34
CA LEU A 5 35.41 -37.00 6.94
C LEU A 5 35.70 -35.49 6.99
N ILE A 6 36.85 -35.08 7.52
CA ILE A 6 37.24 -33.65 7.59
C ILE A 6 37.34 -33.04 6.19
N ARG A 7 37.97 -33.75 5.25
CA ARG A 7 38.07 -33.30 3.86
C ARG A 7 36.69 -33.11 3.23
N ASN A 8 35.76 -34.02 3.48
CA ASN A 8 34.40 -33.93 2.97
C ASN A 8 33.55 -32.85 3.66
N LEU A 9 33.85 -32.51 4.92
CA LEU A 9 33.07 -31.52 5.68
C LEU A 9 33.37 -30.07 5.29
N PHE A 10 34.62 -29.73 4.98
CA PHE A 10 35.02 -28.33 4.77
C PHE A 10 35.68 -28.05 3.41
N PHE A 11 36.31 -29.07 2.82
CA PHE A 11 37.13 -28.93 1.60
C PHE A 11 36.52 -29.67 0.40
N GLY A 12 35.32 -30.24 0.56
CA GLY A 12 34.63 -31.05 -0.44
C GLY A 12 33.44 -30.31 -1.05
N PRO A 13 33.43 -30.01 -2.36
CA PRO A 13 32.41 -29.16 -3.00
C PRO A 13 31.00 -29.80 -3.02
N ARG A 14 30.87 -31.09 -2.74
CA ARG A 14 29.58 -31.80 -2.69
C ARG A 14 28.79 -31.58 -1.40
N ARG A 15 29.46 -31.27 -0.29
CA ARG A 15 28.82 -31.13 1.03
C ARG A 15 29.02 -29.76 1.65
N TYR A 16 30.02 -29.01 1.18
CA TYR A 16 30.32 -27.68 1.65
C TYR A 16 30.43 -26.72 0.47
N ASP A 17 29.69 -25.61 0.56
CA ASP A 17 29.57 -24.60 -0.47
C ASP A 17 29.43 -23.24 0.23
N LEU A 18 30.48 -22.42 0.16
CA LEU A 18 30.47 -21.01 0.61
C LEU A 18 29.48 -20.17 -0.22
N GLY A 19 29.13 -20.64 -1.41
CA GLY A 19 28.51 -19.85 -2.45
C GLY A 19 29.42 -18.76 -2.98
N ARG A 20 29.01 -18.13 -4.09
CA ARG A 20 29.71 -16.96 -4.66
C ARG A 20 29.81 -15.81 -3.67
N VAL A 21 28.75 -15.60 -2.88
CA VAL A 21 28.68 -14.51 -1.90
C VAL A 21 29.62 -14.73 -0.73
N GLY A 22 29.67 -15.95 -0.16
CA GLY A 22 30.55 -16.26 0.96
C GLY A 22 32.01 -16.10 0.60
N ARG A 23 32.42 -16.58 -0.60
CA ARG A 23 33.78 -16.37 -1.11
C ARG A 23 34.09 -14.89 -1.33
N TYR A 24 33.18 -14.14 -1.96
CA TYR A 24 33.34 -12.69 -2.16
C TYR A 24 33.56 -11.93 -0.84
N LYS A 25 32.74 -12.21 0.19
CA LYS A 25 32.86 -11.57 1.51
C LYS A 25 34.13 -11.98 2.24
N LEU A 26 34.50 -13.26 2.19
CA LEU A 26 35.73 -13.76 2.81
C LEU A 26 36.97 -13.09 2.20
N ASN A 27 37.02 -13.03 0.87
CA ASN A 27 38.10 -12.37 0.13
C ASN A 27 38.21 -10.89 0.51
N ARG A 28 37.09 -10.16 0.52
CA ARG A 28 37.07 -8.73 0.86
C ARG A 28 37.47 -8.47 2.31
N ARG A 29 36.96 -9.24 3.27
CA ARG A 29 37.27 -9.08 4.71
C ARG A 29 38.72 -9.43 5.04
N LEU A 30 39.30 -10.43 4.37
CA LEU A 30 40.66 -10.89 4.61
C LEU A 30 41.71 -10.23 3.69
N GLY A 31 41.29 -9.39 2.73
CA GLY A 31 42.18 -8.78 1.74
C GLY A 31 42.84 -9.79 0.80
N GLN A 32 42.15 -10.89 0.50
CA GLN A 32 42.66 -11.98 -0.34
C GLN A 32 42.17 -11.88 -1.78
N ALA A 33 43.06 -12.08 -2.76
CA ALA A 33 42.75 -12.09 -4.19
C ALA A 33 42.54 -13.51 -4.75
N ILE A 34 41.72 -14.33 -4.07
CA ILE A 34 41.40 -15.70 -4.48
C ILE A 34 40.25 -15.67 -5.50
N ASN A 35 40.24 -16.58 -6.48
CA ASN A 35 39.14 -16.66 -7.46
C ASN A 35 37.77 -16.88 -6.76
N ASN A 36 36.78 -16.06 -7.12
CA ASN A 36 35.41 -16.12 -6.59
C ASN A 36 34.65 -17.41 -6.95
N ASP A 37 35.11 -18.18 -7.94
CA ASP A 37 34.53 -19.47 -8.31
C ASP A 37 34.96 -20.61 -7.37
N LEU A 38 35.96 -20.40 -6.51
CA LEU A 38 36.37 -21.37 -5.51
C LEU A 38 35.41 -21.34 -4.31
N MET A 39 34.37 -22.17 -4.35
CA MET A 39 33.30 -22.20 -3.36
C MET A 39 33.59 -23.06 -2.11
N THR A 40 34.77 -23.67 -2.00
CA THR A 40 35.19 -24.42 -0.79
C THR A 40 36.19 -23.63 0.02
N LEU A 41 36.32 -23.89 1.32
CA LEU A 41 37.39 -23.30 2.14
C LEU A 41 38.77 -23.81 1.69
N SER A 42 39.76 -22.92 1.77
CA SER A 42 41.19 -23.24 1.63
C SER A 42 41.86 -23.28 3.02
N LEU A 43 43.06 -23.87 3.11
CA LEU A 43 43.82 -23.81 4.36
C LEU A 43 44.29 -22.38 4.67
N ASP A 44 44.60 -21.61 3.64
CA ASP A 44 45.02 -20.21 3.78
C ASP A 44 43.89 -19.32 4.30
N ASP A 45 42.63 -19.64 3.97
CA ASP A 45 41.44 -18.99 4.52
C ASP A 45 41.42 -19.16 6.05
N VAL A 46 41.61 -20.39 6.54
CA VAL A 46 41.59 -20.70 7.98
C VAL A 46 42.69 -19.95 8.72
N VAL A 47 43.91 -19.95 8.19
CA VAL A 47 45.04 -19.23 8.78
C VAL A 47 44.77 -17.73 8.82
N SER A 48 44.21 -17.17 7.75
CA SER A 48 43.92 -15.74 7.65
C SER A 48 42.78 -15.33 8.57
N VAL A 49 41.75 -16.15 8.75
CA VAL A 49 40.69 -15.92 9.75
C VAL A 49 41.27 -15.85 11.17
N ILE A 50 42.11 -16.82 11.56
CA ILE A 50 42.75 -16.82 12.89
C ILE A 50 43.63 -15.58 13.06
N ARG A 51 44.39 -15.20 12.04
CA ARG A 51 45.21 -13.98 12.06
C ARG A 51 44.36 -12.74 12.29
N THR A 52 43.26 -12.58 11.55
CA THR A 52 42.34 -11.44 11.71
C THR A 52 41.71 -11.41 13.10
N MET A 53 41.31 -12.56 13.64
CA MET A 53 40.78 -12.63 15.03
C MET A 53 41.80 -12.14 16.07
N ILE A 54 43.08 -12.54 15.93
CA ILE A 54 44.15 -12.09 16.83
C ILE A 54 44.33 -10.57 16.73
N ARG A 55 44.33 -10.01 15.51
CA ARG A 55 44.49 -8.57 15.29
C ARG A 55 43.34 -7.76 15.90
N ILE A 56 42.10 -8.20 15.70
CA ILE A 56 40.92 -7.57 16.33
C ILE A 56 41.04 -7.58 17.85
N ASN A 57 41.45 -8.70 18.45
CA ASN A 57 41.65 -8.80 19.90
C ASN A 57 42.79 -7.91 20.43
N GLN A 58 43.76 -7.56 19.57
CA GLN A 58 44.84 -6.61 19.88
C GLN A 58 44.42 -5.14 19.66
N GLY A 59 43.19 -4.88 19.21
CA GLY A 59 42.71 -3.54 18.86
C GLY A 59 43.10 -3.08 17.45
N GLU A 60 43.77 -3.93 16.66
CA GLU A 60 44.16 -3.67 15.28
C GLU A 60 43.06 -4.07 14.28
N GLY A 61 41.84 -3.56 14.46
CA GLY A 61 40.72 -3.80 13.56
C GLY A 61 39.36 -3.47 14.18
N ARG A 62 38.31 -3.45 13.36
CA ARG A 62 36.92 -3.25 13.80
C ARG A 62 36.15 -4.57 13.87
N PRO A 63 35.33 -4.82 14.92
CA PRO A 63 34.35 -5.91 14.89
C PRO A 63 33.33 -5.68 13.77
N ASP A 64 32.69 -6.76 13.32
CA ASP A 64 31.65 -6.68 12.29
C ASP A 64 30.28 -6.43 12.96
N ASP A 65 29.55 -5.44 12.44
CA ASP A 65 28.15 -5.21 12.79
C ASP A 65 27.25 -6.17 12.01
N ILE A 66 26.48 -6.98 12.72
CA ILE A 66 25.63 -8.01 12.11
C ILE A 66 24.41 -7.43 11.39
N ASP A 67 23.94 -6.25 11.79
CA ASP A 67 22.72 -5.62 11.28
C ASP A 67 22.98 -4.66 10.12
N HIS A 68 24.23 -4.25 9.94
CA HIS A 68 24.67 -3.50 8.78
C HIS A 68 24.30 -4.21 7.46
N LEU A 69 23.69 -3.50 6.48
CA LEU A 69 23.29 -4.06 5.18
C LEU A 69 24.47 -4.50 4.29
N GLY A 70 25.70 -4.17 4.68
CA GLY A 70 26.88 -4.84 4.13
C GLY A 70 26.92 -6.32 4.50
N ASN A 71 26.42 -6.71 5.67
CA ASN A 71 26.49 -8.07 6.21
C ASN A 71 25.16 -8.83 6.13
N ARG A 72 24.05 -8.11 5.88
CA ARG A 72 22.74 -8.69 5.55
C ARG A 72 22.50 -8.60 4.04
N ARG A 73 21.84 -9.62 3.48
CA ARG A 73 21.51 -9.65 2.05
C ARG A 73 20.11 -10.15 1.80
N VAL A 74 19.55 -9.75 0.66
CA VAL A 74 18.26 -10.23 0.17
C VAL A 74 18.47 -11.51 -0.62
N ARG A 75 17.63 -12.51 -0.35
CA ARG A 75 17.53 -13.73 -1.16
C ARG A 75 16.33 -13.60 -2.08
N ALA A 76 16.59 -13.34 -3.35
CA ALA A 76 15.53 -13.21 -4.36
C ALA A 76 14.80 -14.55 -4.58
N VAL A 77 13.59 -14.47 -5.13
CA VAL A 77 12.74 -15.65 -5.42
C VAL A 77 13.46 -16.71 -6.24
N GLY A 78 14.27 -16.30 -7.23
CA GLY A 78 15.04 -17.22 -8.07
C GLY A 78 16.01 -18.08 -7.27
N GLU A 79 16.70 -17.50 -6.27
CA GLU A 79 17.61 -18.23 -5.40
C GLU A 79 16.85 -19.21 -4.50
N LEU A 80 15.71 -18.79 -3.94
CA LEU A 80 14.89 -19.64 -3.07
C LEU A 80 14.36 -20.87 -3.83
N VAL A 81 13.83 -20.67 -5.04
CA VAL A 81 13.35 -21.74 -5.90
C VAL A 81 14.50 -22.63 -6.37
N GLN A 82 15.63 -22.06 -6.77
CA GLN A 82 16.82 -22.83 -7.16
C GLN A 82 17.28 -23.78 -6.04
N ASN A 83 17.24 -23.33 -4.78
CA ASN A 83 17.60 -24.17 -3.64
C ASN A 83 16.64 -25.36 -3.47
N GLN A 84 15.33 -25.15 -3.67
CA GLN A 84 14.35 -26.25 -3.59
C GLN A 84 14.48 -27.23 -4.74
N VAL A 85 14.73 -26.74 -5.95
CA VAL A 85 15.05 -27.58 -7.12
C VAL A 85 16.32 -28.39 -6.86
N ARG A 86 17.38 -27.77 -6.30
CA ARG A 86 18.62 -28.47 -5.92
C ARG A 86 18.35 -29.61 -4.93
N VAL A 87 17.54 -29.38 -3.89
CA VAL A 87 17.14 -30.43 -2.93
C VAL A 87 16.38 -31.56 -3.64
N GLY A 88 15.44 -31.21 -4.53
CA GLY A 88 14.71 -32.18 -5.35
C GLY A 88 15.63 -33.03 -6.22
N LEU A 89 16.61 -32.42 -6.88
CA LEU A 89 17.60 -33.10 -7.71
C LEU A 89 18.52 -34.02 -6.91
N LEU A 90 18.95 -33.61 -5.71
CA LEU A 90 19.75 -34.46 -4.82
C LEU A 90 18.97 -35.69 -4.33
N ARG A 91 17.68 -35.54 -4.03
CA ARG A 91 16.78 -36.66 -3.69
C ARG A 91 16.61 -37.61 -4.89
N MET A 92 16.44 -37.05 -6.09
CA MET A 92 16.35 -37.82 -7.33
C MET A 92 17.65 -38.58 -7.62
N GLU A 93 18.82 -37.95 -7.50
CA GLU A 93 20.14 -38.58 -7.68
C GLU A 93 20.32 -39.79 -6.76
N ARG A 94 19.90 -39.67 -5.49
CA ARG A 94 19.97 -40.78 -4.52
C ARG A 94 19.14 -41.99 -4.98
N MET A 95 17.91 -41.77 -5.44
CA MET A 95 17.05 -42.84 -5.94
C MET A 95 17.58 -43.45 -7.24
N VAL A 96 18.17 -42.65 -8.13
CA VAL A 96 18.81 -43.16 -9.34
C VAL A 96 19.94 -44.13 -8.98
N LYS A 97 20.82 -43.76 -8.03
CA LYS A 97 21.91 -44.65 -7.56
C LYS A 97 21.40 -45.94 -6.93
N GLU A 98 20.34 -45.85 -6.12
CA GLU A 98 19.72 -47.00 -5.50
C GLU A 98 19.14 -47.95 -6.57
N LYS A 99 18.39 -47.42 -7.53
CA LYS A 99 17.86 -48.19 -8.67
C LYS A 99 18.97 -48.79 -9.54
N MET A 100 20.06 -48.08 -9.80
CA MET A 100 21.20 -48.60 -10.56
C MET A 100 21.88 -49.79 -9.87
N THR A 101 21.69 -49.96 -8.55
CA THR A 101 22.20 -51.13 -7.82
C THR A 101 21.25 -52.33 -7.94
N LEU A 102 19.97 -52.09 -8.22
CA LEU A 102 18.91 -53.09 -8.26
C LEU A 102 18.56 -53.56 -9.69
N VAL A 103 18.75 -52.71 -10.70
CA VAL A 103 18.41 -52.97 -12.10
C VAL A 103 19.61 -53.54 -12.84
N ASP A 104 19.37 -54.58 -13.64
CA ASP A 104 20.39 -55.19 -14.50
C ASP A 104 20.97 -54.15 -15.49
N PRO A 105 22.31 -54.02 -15.62
CA PRO A 105 22.95 -53.08 -16.56
C PRO A 105 22.40 -53.12 -17.99
N GLU A 106 21.96 -54.27 -18.50
CA GLU A 106 21.43 -54.39 -19.86
C GLU A 106 20.01 -53.79 -20.02
N ALA A 107 19.24 -53.71 -18.92
CA ALA A 107 17.88 -53.15 -18.89
C ALA A 107 17.84 -51.69 -18.40
N ALA A 108 18.99 -51.10 -18.07
CA ALA A 108 19.11 -49.79 -17.43
C ALA A 108 18.90 -48.61 -18.40
N ALA A 109 17.66 -48.39 -18.84
CA ALA A 109 17.30 -47.21 -19.64
C ALA A 109 17.11 -45.94 -18.77
N PRO A 110 17.49 -44.74 -19.24
CA PRO A 110 17.32 -43.48 -18.49
C PRO A 110 15.89 -43.23 -18.00
N GLN A 111 14.88 -43.58 -18.81
CA GLN A 111 13.47 -43.43 -18.46
C GLN A 111 13.06 -44.30 -17.26
N GLY A 112 13.66 -45.49 -17.07
CA GLY A 112 13.37 -46.37 -15.94
C GLY A 112 14.06 -45.94 -14.63
N LEU A 113 15.19 -45.24 -14.77
CA LEU A 113 16.01 -44.79 -13.63
C LEU A 113 15.54 -43.43 -13.08
N VAL A 114 15.19 -42.48 -13.95
CA VAL A 114 14.84 -41.10 -13.56
C VAL A 114 13.39 -41.03 -13.07
N ASN A 115 13.19 -40.51 -11.86
CA ASN A 115 11.88 -40.25 -11.28
C ASN A 115 11.76 -38.76 -10.90
N ILE A 116 10.85 -38.04 -11.56
CA ILE A 116 10.67 -36.59 -11.36
C ILE A 116 9.91 -36.22 -10.08
N ARG A 117 9.24 -37.17 -9.42
CA ARG A 117 8.37 -36.92 -8.25
C ARG A 117 9.04 -36.11 -7.13
N PRO A 118 10.31 -36.33 -6.75
CA PRO A 118 10.96 -35.54 -5.68
C PRO A 118 11.14 -34.07 -6.05
N VAL A 119 11.40 -33.79 -7.33
CA VAL A 119 11.59 -32.42 -7.82
C VAL A 119 10.24 -31.71 -7.80
N VAL A 120 9.20 -32.34 -8.36
CA VAL A 120 7.83 -31.80 -8.35
C VAL A 120 7.33 -31.58 -6.92
N ALA A 121 7.57 -32.55 -6.01
CA ALA A 121 7.17 -32.44 -4.62
C ALA A 121 7.88 -31.28 -3.91
N ALA A 122 9.20 -31.11 -4.08
CA ALA A 122 9.95 -30.02 -3.46
C ALA A 122 9.49 -28.64 -3.95
N VAL A 123 9.20 -28.50 -5.25
CA VAL A 123 8.68 -27.25 -5.81
C VAL A 123 7.25 -26.98 -5.32
N ARG A 124 6.38 -28.01 -5.31
CA ARG A 124 5.00 -27.89 -4.83
C ARG A 124 4.94 -27.55 -3.34
N GLU A 125 5.82 -28.13 -2.53
CA GLU A 125 5.95 -27.84 -1.10
C GLU A 125 6.36 -26.37 -0.87
N PHE A 126 7.28 -25.84 -1.69
CA PHE A 126 7.66 -24.43 -1.61
C PHE A 126 6.49 -23.49 -1.93
N PHE A 127 5.83 -23.64 -3.07
CA PHE A 127 4.75 -22.72 -3.45
C PHE A 127 3.46 -22.93 -2.63
N GLY A 128 3.19 -24.16 -2.18
CA GLY A 128 1.97 -24.50 -1.45
C GLY A 128 2.08 -24.39 0.08
N GLY A 129 3.28 -24.43 0.65
CA GLY A 129 3.48 -24.48 2.11
C GLY A 129 4.51 -23.51 2.68
N SER A 130 5.27 -22.80 1.86
CA SER A 130 6.24 -21.81 2.36
C SER A 130 5.54 -20.57 2.92
N GLN A 131 5.99 -20.09 4.08
CA GLN A 131 5.56 -18.81 4.66
C GLN A 131 5.88 -17.59 3.78
N LEU A 132 6.82 -17.74 2.83
CA LEU A 132 7.18 -16.70 1.87
C LEU A 132 6.31 -16.71 0.60
N SER A 133 5.55 -17.79 0.36
CA SER A 133 4.59 -17.89 -0.73
C SER A 133 3.22 -17.44 -0.21
N GLN A 134 2.93 -16.16 -0.35
CA GLN A 134 1.72 -15.53 0.19
C GLN A 134 0.70 -15.25 -0.92
N PHE A 135 -0.59 -15.26 -0.57
CA PHE A 135 -1.62 -14.75 -1.46
C PHE A 135 -1.32 -13.28 -1.78
N MET A 136 -1.38 -12.92 -3.06
CA MET A 136 -1.10 -11.56 -3.48
C MET A 136 -2.13 -10.60 -2.87
N ASP A 137 -1.66 -9.55 -2.20
CA ASP A 137 -2.47 -8.40 -1.82
C ASP A 137 -2.81 -7.60 -3.08
N GLN A 138 -4.06 -7.71 -3.53
CA GLN A 138 -4.61 -7.09 -4.73
C GLN A 138 -5.83 -6.24 -4.37
N THR A 139 -5.81 -5.64 -3.19
CA THR A 139 -6.85 -4.68 -2.78
C THR A 139 -6.94 -3.55 -3.82
N ASN A 140 -5.79 -3.01 -4.22
CA ASN A 140 -5.62 -1.99 -5.26
C ASN A 140 -4.21 -2.12 -5.92
N PRO A 141 -3.87 -1.37 -6.99
CA PRO A 141 -2.59 -1.50 -7.69
C PRO A 141 -1.36 -1.22 -6.80
N LEU A 142 -1.45 -0.27 -5.86
CA LEU A 142 -0.36 0.06 -4.94
C LEU A 142 -0.10 -1.09 -3.95
N ALA A 143 -1.15 -1.74 -3.46
CA ALA A 143 -1.04 -2.89 -2.58
C ALA A 143 -0.26 -4.03 -3.25
N GLU A 144 -0.53 -4.28 -4.53
CA GLU A 144 0.18 -5.30 -5.32
C GLU A 144 1.66 -4.95 -5.51
N LEU A 145 1.96 -3.72 -5.91
CA LEU A 145 3.33 -3.25 -6.15
C LEU A 145 4.17 -3.31 -4.87
N THR A 146 3.64 -2.81 -3.75
CA THR A 146 4.32 -2.81 -2.44
C THR A 146 4.51 -4.22 -1.90
N HIS A 147 3.54 -5.13 -2.12
CA HIS A 147 3.68 -6.52 -1.70
C HIS A 147 4.81 -7.24 -2.44
N LYS A 148 4.98 -7.00 -3.75
CA LYS A 148 6.10 -7.53 -4.55
C LYS A 148 7.46 -6.99 -4.09
N ARG A 149 7.50 -5.81 -3.46
CA ARG A 149 8.73 -5.14 -2.97
C ARG A 149 8.98 -5.34 -1.47
N ARG A 150 8.17 -6.15 -0.79
CA ARG A 150 8.31 -6.41 0.65
C ARG A 150 9.51 -7.33 0.95
N LEU A 151 10.29 -6.94 1.93
CA LEU A 151 11.38 -7.70 2.51
C LEU A 151 10.91 -8.41 3.79
N SER A 152 11.30 -9.66 3.97
CA SER A 152 10.97 -10.46 5.16
C SER A 152 12.23 -11.04 5.80
N ALA A 153 12.42 -10.75 7.08
CA ALA A 153 13.41 -11.43 7.93
C ALA A 153 12.93 -12.81 8.41
N LEU A 154 11.64 -13.10 8.26
CA LEU A 154 11.00 -14.37 8.59
C LEU A 154 11.11 -15.37 7.43
N GLY A 155 11.00 -16.67 7.74
CA GLY A 155 10.92 -17.75 6.76
C GLY A 155 12.10 -18.74 6.84
N PRO A 156 12.19 -19.70 5.89
CA PRO A 156 13.21 -20.74 5.92
C PRO A 156 14.65 -20.20 5.89
N GLY A 157 15.38 -20.44 6.98
CA GLY A 157 16.74 -19.93 7.18
C GLY A 157 16.82 -18.48 7.68
N GLY A 158 15.67 -17.86 7.99
CA GLY A 158 15.57 -16.57 8.67
C GLY A 158 15.28 -16.73 10.16
N LEU A 159 14.69 -15.69 10.75
CA LEU A 159 14.32 -15.66 12.17
C LEU A 159 12.89 -16.17 12.38
N SER A 160 12.61 -16.72 13.57
CA SER A 160 11.24 -16.85 14.07
C SER A 160 10.87 -15.60 14.85
N ARG A 161 9.56 -15.29 14.93
CA ARG A 161 9.05 -14.11 15.63
C ARG A 161 9.52 -14.05 17.09
N GLU A 162 9.53 -15.19 17.77
CA GLU A 162 9.92 -15.32 19.19
C GLU A 162 11.42 -15.15 19.43
N ARG A 163 12.25 -15.41 18.40
CA ARG A 163 13.71 -15.32 18.51
C ARG A 163 14.28 -14.00 17.99
N ALA A 164 13.44 -13.16 17.39
CA ALA A 164 13.87 -11.88 16.86
C ALA A 164 13.98 -10.85 17.99
N GLY A 165 15.21 -10.46 18.31
CA GLY A 165 15.52 -9.40 19.28
C GLY A 165 15.15 -7.99 18.77
N PHE A 166 15.49 -6.98 19.57
CA PHE A 166 15.23 -5.57 19.25
C PHE A 166 16.11 -5.06 18.11
N ASP A 167 17.41 -5.34 18.14
CA ASP A 167 18.38 -4.81 17.16
C ASP A 167 17.99 -5.09 15.70
N VAL A 168 17.44 -6.28 15.42
CA VAL A 168 17.02 -6.69 14.07
C VAL A 168 15.80 -5.89 13.57
N ARG A 169 15.00 -5.36 14.50
CA ARG A 169 13.76 -4.61 14.22
C ARG A 169 13.99 -3.11 14.08
N ASP A 170 15.10 -2.62 14.63
CA ASP A 170 15.42 -1.21 14.64
C ASP A 170 15.83 -0.70 13.25
N VAL A 171 15.69 0.62 13.08
CA VAL A 171 16.13 1.29 11.85
C VAL A 171 17.63 1.55 11.96
N HIS A 172 18.40 0.78 11.21
CA HIS A 172 19.85 0.92 11.16
C HIS A 172 20.28 2.00 10.14
N PHE A 173 21.35 2.77 10.40
CA PHE A 173 21.80 3.86 9.51
C PHE A 173 22.05 3.40 8.04
N SER A 174 22.62 2.20 7.86
CA SER A 174 22.78 1.56 6.54
C SER A 174 21.48 1.34 5.75
N HIS A 175 20.30 1.45 6.37
CA HIS A 175 19.00 1.38 5.67
C HIS A 175 18.75 2.58 4.74
N TYR A 176 19.45 3.71 4.95
CA TYR A 176 19.28 4.92 4.15
C TYR A 176 19.38 4.63 2.64
N GLY A 177 18.35 5.04 1.89
CA GLY A 177 18.26 4.81 0.44
C GLY A 177 17.98 3.36 0.01
N ARG A 178 17.83 2.42 0.95
CA ARG A 178 17.77 0.96 0.69
C ARG A 178 16.50 0.31 1.23
N ILE A 179 16.18 0.57 2.49
CA ILE A 179 14.99 0.06 3.18
C ILE A 179 14.27 1.27 3.77
N CYS A 180 12.96 1.35 3.53
CA CYS A 180 12.17 2.46 4.05
C CYS A 180 12.12 2.41 5.59
N PRO A 181 12.35 3.54 6.29
CA PRO A 181 12.27 3.61 7.74
C PRO A 181 10.83 3.70 8.27
N ILE A 182 9.85 3.98 7.40
CA ILE A 182 8.44 4.21 7.76
C ILE A 182 7.56 2.98 7.49
N GLU A 183 7.68 2.36 6.32
CA GLU A 183 6.77 1.28 5.90
C GLU A 183 7.12 -0.06 6.57
N THR A 184 6.49 -0.30 7.72
CA THR A 184 6.45 -1.59 8.42
C THR A 184 5.03 -1.85 8.95
N PRO A 185 4.58 -3.12 9.05
CA PRO A 185 3.33 -3.44 9.73
C PRO A 185 3.39 -3.09 11.22
N GLU A 186 2.25 -2.65 11.75
CA GLU A 186 2.03 -2.52 13.19
C GLU A 186 1.91 -3.91 13.85
N GLY A 187 2.25 -4.00 15.14
CA GLY A 187 2.12 -5.22 15.93
C GLY A 187 3.37 -6.13 15.90
N PRO A 188 3.22 -7.46 16.04
CA PRO A 188 4.35 -8.35 16.35
C PRO A 188 5.38 -8.50 15.21
N ASN A 189 5.02 -8.10 13.99
CA ASN A 189 5.91 -8.15 12.83
C ASN A 189 6.68 -6.85 12.58
N ILE A 190 6.54 -5.85 13.46
CA ILE A 190 7.25 -4.57 13.33
C ILE A 190 8.76 -4.78 13.18
N GLY A 191 9.36 -4.14 12.18
CA GLY A 191 10.79 -4.22 11.85
C GLY A 191 11.24 -5.55 11.22
N LEU A 192 10.40 -6.59 11.19
CA LEU A 192 10.70 -7.88 10.56
C LEU A 192 10.20 -7.96 9.12
N LEU A 193 9.19 -7.16 8.81
CA LEU A 193 8.66 -6.95 7.48
C LEU A 193 8.85 -5.47 7.14
N SER A 194 9.65 -5.20 6.11
CA SER A 194 9.97 -3.85 5.67
C SER A 194 9.79 -3.75 4.15
N SER A 195 9.86 -2.55 3.61
CA SER A 195 9.73 -2.30 2.18
C SER A 195 11.03 -1.75 1.59
N LEU A 196 11.34 -2.13 0.35
CA LEU A 196 12.45 -1.51 -0.39
C LEU A 196 12.18 -0.02 -0.59
N ALA A 197 13.22 0.80 -0.43
CA ALA A 197 13.14 2.21 -0.77
C ALA A 197 12.94 2.40 -2.29
N SER A 198 12.50 3.59 -2.70
CA SER A 198 11.96 3.84 -4.06
C SER A 198 13.00 3.60 -5.16
N PHE A 199 14.23 4.06 -4.96
CA PHE A 199 15.32 3.93 -5.93
C PHE A 199 16.25 2.73 -5.65
N ALA A 200 15.97 1.97 -4.59
CA ALA A 200 16.81 0.85 -4.19
C ALA A 200 16.80 -0.26 -5.27
N ARG A 201 17.97 -0.83 -5.53
CA ARG A 201 18.13 -2.01 -6.39
C ARG A 201 18.91 -3.11 -5.68
N ILE A 202 18.75 -4.35 -6.16
CA ILE A 202 19.49 -5.50 -5.63
C ILE A 202 20.55 -5.90 -6.64
N ASN A 203 21.81 -5.97 -6.22
CA ASN A 203 22.90 -6.39 -7.08
C ASN A 203 22.98 -7.92 -7.24
N PRO A 204 23.84 -8.46 -8.13
CA PRO A 204 23.92 -9.91 -8.37
C PRO A 204 24.28 -10.76 -7.15
N TYR A 205 24.82 -10.17 -6.08
CA TYR A 205 25.16 -10.85 -4.83
C TYR A 205 24.04 -10.80 -3.78
N GLY A 206 22.97 -10.03 -4.04
CA GLY A 206 21.85 -9.86 -3.13
C GLY A 206 21.99 -8.67 -2.17
N PHE A 207 23.02 -7.82 -2.31
CA PHE A 207 23.13 -6.61 -1.50
C PHE A 207 22.26 -5.49 -2.11
N ILE A 208 21.62 -4.70 -1.24
CA ILE A 208 20.81 -3.57 -1.65
C ILE A 208 21.73 -2.37 -1.89
N GLU A 209 21.57 -1.72 -3.03
CA GLU A 209 22.34 -0.53 -3.44
C GLU A 209 21.41 0.68 -3.54
N SER A 210 21.93 1.85 -3.17
CA SER A 210 21.28 3.15 -3.34
C SER A 210 22.05 3.95 -4.39
N PRO A 211 21.38 4.76 -5.24
CA PRO A 211 22.05 5.60 -6.20
C PRO A 211 22.59 6.90 -5.55
N TYR A 212 23.66 7.44 -6.14
CA TYR A 212 24.30 8.69 -5.77
C TYR A 212 24.86 9.39 -7.01
N ARG A 213 24.82 10.72 -7.05
CA ARG A 213 25.44 11.55 -8.09
C ARG A 213 26.88 11.87 -7.74
N LYS A 214 27.78 11.74 -8.71
CA LYS A 214 29.18 12.18 -8.57
C LYS A 214 29.26 13.70 -8.38
N VAL A 215 30.18 14.13 -7.51
CA VAL A 215 30.56 15.54 -7.39
C VAL A 215 31.93 15.76 -8.00
N TYR A 216 32.00 16.61 -9.02
CA TYR A 216 33.24 16.97 -9.68
C TYR A 216 33.85 18.22 -9.05
N LYS A 217 35.15 18.12 -8.77
CA LYS A 217 35.99 19.20 -8.20
C LYS A 217 36.99 19.73 -9.22
N THR A 218 37.17 18.98 -10.30
CA THR A 218 38.13 19.26 -11.34
C THR A 218 37.56 18.88 -12.69
N LEU A 219 37.96 19.63 -13.72
CA LEU A 219 37.59 19.36 -15.11
C LEU A 219 38.81 19.45 -16.03
N PRO A 220 38.86 18.65 -17.10
CA PRO A 220 39.85 18.82 -18.17
C PRO A 220 39.72 20.19 -18.84
N ASN A 221 40.83 20.77 -19.26
CA ASN A 221 40.89 22.10 -19.91
C ASN A 221 40.15 22.21 -21.25
N ASP A 222 39.82 21.07 -21.86
CA ASP A 222 39.05 20.97 -23.10
C ASP A 222 37.55 20.71 -22.87
N SER A 223 37.09 20.55 -21.62
CA SER A 223 35.68 20.35 -21.29
C SER A 223 34.84 21.60 -21.54
N ASP A 224 33.71 21.44 -22.22
CA ASP A 224 32.77 22.53 -22.48
C ASP A 224 32.00 22.95 -21.20
N ASP A 225 31.93 22.07 -20.19
CA ASP A 225 31.29 22.33 -18.89
C ASP A 225 32.04 23.36 -18.04
N LEU A 226 33.27 23.75 -18.42
CA LEU A 226 34.00 24.82 -17.73
C LEU A 226 33.34 26.20 -17.86
N LYS A 227 32.47 26.39 -18.86
CA LYS A 227 31.86 27.69 -19.15
C LYS A 227 31.03 28.18 -17.96
N GLY A 228 31.35 29.36 -17.44
CA GLY A 228 30.63 30.00 -16.34
C GLY A 228 31.02 29.52 -14.94
N ARG A 229 31.72 28.38 -14.80
CA ARG A 229 32.09 27.82 -13.48
C ARG A 229 33.13 28.69 -12.77
N THR A 230 33.04 28.73 -11.45
CA THR A 230 34.03 29.39 -10.58
C THR A 230 35.27 28.52 -10.38
N VAL A 231 36.49 29.08 -10.54
CA VAL A 231 37.75 28.35 -10.27
C VAL A 231 38.19 28.49 -8.81
N THR A 232 38.61 27.38 -8.19
CA THR A 232 39.12 27.36 -6.80
C THR A 232 40.61 27.68 -6.71
N GLN A 233 41.34 27.55 -7.83
CA GLN A 233 42.75 27.90 -7.95
C GLN A 233 42.95 28.82 -9.16
N ALA A 234 43.99 29.66 -9.13
CA ALA A 234 44.30 30.52 -10.27
C ALA A 234 44.84 29.69 -11.43
N VAL A 235 44.24 29.82 -12.61
CA VAL A 235 44.70 29.13 -13.83
C VAL A 235 45.74 30.02 -14.51
N LEU A 236 46.94 29.48 -14.71
CA LEU A 236 48.07 30.19 -15.31
C LEU A 236 48.33 29.68 -16.73
N ASP A 237 48.77 30.57 -17.61
CA ASP A 237 49.29 30.23 -18.94
C ASP A 237 50.74 29.70 -18.84
N LYS A 238 51.30 29.20 -19.95
CA LYS A 238 52.68 28.68 -20.06
C LYS A 238 53.75 29.66 -19.56
N ASP A 239 53.48 30.96 -19.64
CA ASP A 239 54.37 32.04 -19.20
C ASP A 239 54.11 32.50 -17.75
N GLY A 240 53.29 31.77 -16.98
CA GLY A 240 52.94 32.10 -15.59
C GLY A 240 51.93 33.24 -15.43
N LYS A 241 51.32 33.71 -16.53
CA LYS A 241 50.32 34.79 -16.52
C LYS A 241 48.94 34.23 -16.18
N THR A 242 48.22 34.87 -15.26
CA THR A 242 46.88 34.43 -14.84
C THR A 242 45.84 34.58 -15.96
N ILE A 243 45.27 33.47 -16.39
CA ILE A 243 44.11 33.42 -17.30
C ILE A 243 42.83 33.71 -16.51
N VAL A 244 42.64 33.02 -15.38
CA VAL A 244 41.50 33.21 -14.46
C VAL A 244 42.02 33.24 -13.02
N GLY A 245 41.65 34.29 -12.27
CA GLY A 245 42.03 34.40 -10.86
C GLY A 245 41.18 33.49 -9.97
N LYS A 246 41.73 33.08 -8.83
CA LYS A 246 41.01 32.29 -7.81
C LYS A 246 39.68 32.97 -7.43
N GLY A 247 38.61 32.19 -7.33
CA GLY A 247 37.27 32.65 -6.95
C GLY A 247 36.53 33.44 -8.04
N ARG A 248 36.96 33.35 -9.31
CA ARG A 248 36.30 34.03 -10.44
C ARG A 248 35.68 33.02 -11.40
N ALA A 249 34.53 33.37 -11.96
CA ALA A 249 33.87 32.61 -13.01
C ALA A 249 34.65 32.64 -14.33
N ILE A 250 34.62 31.53 -15.07
CA ILE A 250 35.22 31.40 -16.40
C ILE A 250 34.29 32.05 -17.44
N GLY A 251 34.60 33.28 -17.86
CA GLY A 251 33.87 33.96 -18.93
C GLY A 251 34.09 33.32 -20.31
N ALA A 252 33.11 33.45 -21.21
CA ALA A 252 33.14 32.85 -22.55
C ALA A 252 34.41 33.18 -23.36
N ASN A 253 34.93 34.41 -23.22
CA ASN A 253 36.13 34.87 -23.92
C ASN A 253 37.41 34.16 -23.48
N LYS A 254 37.40 33.50 -22.31
CA LYS A 254 38.57 32.81 -21.74
C LYS A 254 38.63 31.32 -22.10
N MET A 255 37.54 30.74 -22.62
CA MET A 255 37.48 29.32 -23.01
C MET A 255 38.50 28.96 -24.10
N ASN A 256 38.70 29.84 -25.08
CA ASN A 256 39.69 29.62 -26.14
C ASN A 256 41.13 29.59 -25.59
N ALA A 257 41.44 30.41 -24.57
CA ALA A 257 42.74 30.40 -23.92
C ALA A 257 42.94 29.12 -23.09
N LEU A 258 41.88 28.61 -22.44
CA LEU A 258 41.93 27.34 -21.69
C LEU A 258 42.15 26.12 -22.61
N LYS A 259 41.52 26.11 -23.80
CA LYS A 259 41.72 25.04 -24.81
C LYS A 259 43.13 25.03 -25.41
N GLN A 260 43.88 26.14 -25.32
CA GLN A 260 45.28 26.23 -25.79
C GLN A 260 46.33 25.71 -24.77
N LEU A 261 45.91 25.43 -23.53
CA LEU A 261 46.75 24.76 -22.55
C LEU A 261 47.09 23.33 -22.99
N PRO A 262 48.18 22.73 -22.48
CA PRO A 262 48.53 21.34 -22.79
C PRO A 262 47.33 20.41 -22.59
N LYS A 263 47.10 19.51 -23.56
CA LYS A 263 45.95 18.60 -23.53
C LYS A 263 45.99 17.74 -22.25
N GLY A 264 44.89 17.74 -21.49
CA GLY A 264 44.80 17.04 -20.21
C GLY A 264 45.22 17.89 -19.00
N THR A 265 45.35 19.21 -19.16
CA THR A 265 45.53 20.10 -18.01
C THR A 265 44.26 20.09 -17.17
N ILE A 266 44.38 19.84 -15.87
CA ILE A 266 43.25 19.74 -14.95
C ILE A 266 43.01 21.11 -14.30
N ILE A 267 41.78 21.61 -14.40
CA ILE A 267 41.36 22.88 -13.81
C ILE A 267 40.54 22.59 -12.57
N ALA A 268 40.94 23.14 -11.43
CA ALA A 268 40.20 23.06 -10.18
C ALA A 268 39.04 24.06 -10.18
N VAL A 269 37.83 23.54 -10.06
CA VAL A 269 36.57 24.30 -10.07
C VAL A 269 35.85 24.12 -8.75
N GLN A 270 34.94 25.05 -8.45
CA GLN A 270 34.06 24.90 -7.30
C GLN A 270 33.26 23.60 -7.44
N PRO A 271 33.18 22.78 -6.37
CA PRO A 271 32.50 21.50 -6.41
C PRO A 271 31.10 21.63 -6.99
N PHE A 272 30.77 20.77 -7.94
CA PHE A 272 29.47 20.77 -8.59
C PHE A 272 28.96 19.36 -8.81
N VAL A 273 27.64 19.23 -8.79
CA VAL A 273 26.94 17.96 -8.93
C VAL A 273 26.79 17.63 -10.41
N ALA A 274 27.21 16.44 -10.80
CA ALA A 274 27.06 15.96 -12.16
C ALA A 274 25.58 15.71 -12.49
N THR A 275 25.19 16.02 -13.73
CA THR A 275 23.80 15.87 -14.22
C THR A 275 23.63 14.77 -15.25
N GLY A 276 24.71 14.15 -15.74
CA GLY A 276 24.64 13.05 -16.70
C GLY A 276 24.14 11.75 -16.05
N ASP A 277 23.36 10.95 -16.78
CA ASP A 277 22.86 9.66 -16.29
C ASP A 277 24.01 8.68 -15.99
N ASP A 278 25.11 8.74 -16.75
CA ASP A 278 26.33 7.94 -16.54
C ASP A 278 27.09 8.33 -15.25
N ASP A 279 26.74 9.47 -14.63
CA ASP A 279 27.34 9.96 -13.39
C ASP A 279 26.57 9.52 -12.14
N ILE A 280 25.47 8.78 -12.32
CA ILE A 280 24.77 8.10 -11.23
C ILE A 280 25.44 6.76 -10.99
N ILE A 281 25.98 6.59 -9.78
CA ILE A 281 26.53 5.33 -9.33
C ILE A 281 25.67 4.72 -8.24
N TYR A 282 25.66 3.40 -8.16
CA TYR A 282 24.98 2.70 -7.10
C TYR A 282 26.00 2.06 -6.18
N LEU A 283 25.86 2.32 -4.89
CA LEU A 283 26.78 1.86 -3.87
C LEU A 283 26.06 0.90 -2.91
N SER A 284 26.71 -0.22 -2.57
CA SER A 284 26.30 -1.03 -1.41
C SER A 284 26.65 -0.30 -0.11
N ALA A 285 25.98 -0.67 0.99
CA ALA A 285 26.17 0.02 2.27
C ALA A 285 27.64 0.04 2.72
N ASP A 286 28.37 -1.05 2.50
CA ASP A 286 29.80 -1.16 2.85
C ASP A 286 30.75 -0.41 1.91
N GLN A 287 30.29 0.05 0.75
CA GLN A 287 31.07 0.92 -0.15
C GLN A 287 30.82 2.40 0.15
N GLU A 288 29.59 2.73 0.54
CA GLU A 288 29.20 4.11 0.86
C GLU A 288 29.97 4.69 2.05
N GLU A 289 30.29 3.87 3.06
CA GLU A 289 31.04 4.30 4.25
C GLU A 289 32.41 4.94 3.94
N ASP A 290 33.01 4.61 2.80
CA ASP A 290 34.31 5.13 2.39
C ASP A 290 34.24 6.55 1.81
N PHE A 291 33.02 7.09 1.62
CA PHE A 291 32.77 8.35 0.92
C PHE A 291 32.01 9.36 1.78
N ARG A 292 32.20 10.65 1.47
CA ARG A 292 31.42 11.76 2.05
C ARG A 292 30.25 12.11 1.15
N VAL A 293 29.03 11.88 1.63
CA VAL A 293 27.80 12.05 0.84
C VAL A 293 27.01 13.26 1.35
N ALA A 294 26.72 14.21 0.45
CA ALA A 294 25.84 15.34 0.74
C ALA A 294 24.37 14.97 0.55
N GLN A 295 23.48 15.60 1.33
CA GLN A 295 22.03 15.44 1.18
C GLN A 295 21.52 16.08 -0.12
N ALA A 296 20.37 15.61 -0.61
CA ALA A 296 19.78 16.09 -1.87
C ALA A 296 19.23 17.52 -1.80
N ASN A 297 18.90 18.01 -0.60
CA ASN A 297 18.39 19.36 -0.33
C ASN A 297 19.50 20.43 -0.21
N ALA A 298 20.77 20.05 -0.38
CA ALA A 298 21.87 21.00 -0.35
C ALA A 298 21.68 22.09 -1.43
N GLN A 299 21.84 23.35 -1.05
CA GLN A 299 21.60 24.48 -1.96
C GLN A 299 22.64 24.52 -3.08
N LEU A 300 22.16 24.42 -4.32
CA LEU A 300 22.96 24.53 -5.53
C LEU A 300 22.61 25.81 -6.30
N ASP A 301 23.57 26.34 -7.06
CA ASP A 301 23.33 27.42 -8.01
C ASP A 301 22.83 26.89 -9.37
N HIS A 302 22.54 27.79 -10.30
CA HIS A 302 22.11 27.48 -11.67
C HIS A 302 23.09 26.63 -12.51
N LEU A 303 24.34 26.45 -12.05
CA LEU A 303 25.36 25.60 -12.68
C LEU A 303 25.61 24.31 -11.87
N ASN A 304 24.73 24.00 -10.91
CA ASN A 304 24.82 22.89 -9.96
C ASN A 304 26.06 22.96 -9.05
N GLN A 305 26.64 24.14 -8.83
CA GLN A 305 27.72 24.33 -7.86
C GLN A 305 27.12 24.51 -6.47
N PHE A 306 27.78 23.99 -5.43
CA PHE A 306 27.32 24.22 -4.06
C PHE A 306 27.37 25.71 -3.72
N ALA A 307 26.22 26.29 -3.37
CA ALA A 307 26.08 27.71 -3.07
C ALA A 307 26.68 28.07 -1.69
N GLN A 308 26.78 27.08 -0.80
CA GLN A 308 27.28 27.23 0.56
C GLN A 308 28.69 26.64 0.68
N ASP A 309 29.58 27.31 1.40
CA ASP A 309 30.94 26.82 1.66
C ASP A 309 30.95 25.59 2.59
N ARG A 310 29.97 25.51 3.49
CA ARG A 310 29.81 24.40 4.43
C ARG A 310 28.49 23.69 4.18
N VAL A 311 28.54 22.38 4.00
CA VAL A 311 27.40 21.52 3.67
C VAL A 311 27.36 20.36 4.66
N GLU A 312 26.15 19.88 4.98
CA GLU A 312 25.96 18.71 5.84
C GLU A 312 26.31 17.43 5.07
N LEU A 313 27.29 16.70 5.58
CA LEU A 313 27.81 15.47 4.99
C LEU A 313 27.57 14.29 5.91
N ARG A 314 27.27 13.16 5.28
CA ARG A 314 27.10 11.86 5.92
C ARG A 314 28.29 10.97 5.61
N VAL A 315 28.86 10.35 6.65
CA VAL A 315 29.94 9.34 6.55
C VAL A 315 29.61 8.20 7.51
N GLY A 316 29.11 7.09 6.96
CA GLY A 316 28.60 5.98 7.77
C GLY A 316 27.43 6.43 8.65
N GLU A 317 27.61 6.34 9.97
CA GLU A 317 26.61 6.78 10.96
C GLU A 317 26.70 8.26 11.36
N ASN A 318 27.80 8.95 11.00
CA ASN A 318 28.07 10.31 11.47
C ASN A 318 27.58 11.37 10.49
N TYR A 319 27.06 12.48 11.04
CA TYR A 319 26.66 13.68 10.33
C TYR A 319 27.58 14.83 10.74
N THR A 320 28.28 15.43 9.79
CA THR A 320 29.21 16.55 10.04
C THR A 320 28.97 17.69 9.08
N LEU A 321 29.17 18.92 9.55
CA LEU A 321 29.10 20.12 8.72
C LEU A 321 30.52 20.46 8.23
N GLU A 322 30.85 20.17 6.98
CA GLU A 322 32.22 20.26 6.43
C GLU A 322 32.27 21.08 5.14
N SER A 323 33.49 21.34 4.62
CA SER A 323 33.69 22.09 3.39
C SER A 323 33.13 21.35 2.17
N ALA A 324 32.50 22.07 1.24
CA ALA A 324 32.03 21.52 -0.03
C ALA A 324 33.12 20.82 -0.86
N ASP A 325 34.40 21.19 -0.66
CA ASP A 325 35.55 20.57 -1.34
C ASP A 325 35.76 19.09 -0.95
N LEU A 326 35.23 18.68 0.21
CA LEU A 326 35.37 17.31 0.72
C LEU A 326 34.28 16.37 0.18
N ILE A 327 33.25 16.88 -0.47
CA ILE A 327 32.10 16.10 -0.94
C ILE A 327 32.51 15.16 -2.07
N ASP A 328 32.23 13.88 -1.95
CA ASP A 328 32.52 12.90 -3.01
C ASP A 328 31.27 12.62 -3.86
N TYR A 329 30.13 12.50 -3.19
CA TYR A 329 28.84 12.23 -3.84
C TYR A 329 27.71 13.05 -3.20
N MET A 330 26.57 13.11 -3.90
CA MET A 330 25.33 13.68 -3.40
C MET A 330 24.17 12.71 -3.64
N ASP A 331 23.20 12.69 -2.75
CA ASP A 331 21.94 11.98 -2.92
C ASP A 331 21.23 12.38 -4.24
N VAL A 332 20.53 11.45 -4.88
CA VAL A 332 19.85 11.73 -6.17
C VAL A 332 18.56 12.50 -5.97
N SER A 333 17.81 12.16 -4.92
CA SER A 333 16.51 12.73 -4.59
C SER A 333 16.20 12.49 -3.12
N PRO A 334 15.51 13.41 -2.42
CA PRO A 334 15.05 13.15 -1.06
C PRO A 334 14.10 11.94 -0.97
N MET A 335 13.32 11.65 -2.03
CA MET A 335 12.42 10.49 -2.09
C MET A 335 13.15 9.14 -2.05
N GLN A 336 14.46 9.11 -2.30
CA GLN A 336 15.22 7.86 -2.35
C GLN A 336 15.22 7.10 -1.02
N ILE A 337 14.99 7.78 0.10
CA ILE A 337 14.97 7.18 1.44
C ILE A 337 13.62 6.53 1.78
N MET A 338 12.56 6.88 1.07
CA MET A 338 11.20 6.43 1.34
C MET A 338 10.79 5.27 0.43
N SER A 339 9.86 4.43 0.87
CA SER A 339 9.21 3.45 0.00
C SER A 339 8.22 4.14 -0.94
N VAL A 340 7.74 3.39 -1.93
CA VAL A 340 6.77 3.89 -2.91
C VAL A 340 5.49 4.40 -2.23
N SER A 341 4.97 3.72 -1.21
CA SER A 341 3.73 4.13 -0.52
C SER A 341 3.94 5.32 0.41
N ALA A 342 5.10 5.41 1.08
CA ALA A 342 5.43 6.57 1.90
C ALA A 342 5.71 7.81 1.03
N ALA A 343 6.29 7.63 -0.16
CA ALA A 343 6.55 8.71 -1.11
C ALA A 343 5.28 9.28 -1.78
N LEU A 344 4.11 8.65 -1.59
CA LEU A 344 2.80 9.15 -2.05
C LEU A 344 2.09 10.06 -1.02
N ILE A 345 2.71 10.31 0.14
CA ILE A 345 2.18 11.20 1.18
C ILE A 345 2.77 12.60 0.93
N PRO A 346 1.95 13.61 0.56
CA PRO A 346 2.42 14.99 0.43
C PRO A 346 2.80 15.53 1.81
N PHE A 347 3.67 16.53 1.89
CA PHE A 347 4.06 17.17 3.17
C PHE A 347 4.51 16.18 4.26
N LEU A 348 5.12 15.05 3.87
CA LEU A 348 5.52 14.00 4.80
C LEU A 348 6.45 14.52 5.91
N GLU A 349 7.25 15.54 5.60
CA GLU A 349 8.12 16.26 6.53
C GLU A 349 7.39 16.95 7.70
N HIS A 350 6.08 17.16 7.57
CA HIS A 350 5.22 17.77 8.59
C HIS A 350 4.37 16.74 9.36
N ASP A 351 4.60 15.45 9.14
CA ASP A 351 3.92 14.36 9.83
C ASP A 351 4.85 13.58 10.75
N ASP A 352 4.36 13.24 11.95
CA ASP A 352 5.03 12.27 12.82
C ASP A 352 5.20 10.92 12.11
N ALA A 353 6.37 10.30 12.28
CA ALA A 353 6.73 9.06 11.61
C ALA A 353 5.74 7.92 11.87
N ASN A 354 5.14 7.84 13.07
CA ASN A 354 4.16 6.80 13.38
C ASN A 354 2.84 7.03 12.64
N ARG A 355 2.47 8.29 12.38
CA ARG A 355 1.29 8.63 11.58
C ARG A 355 1.53 8.41 10.09
N ALA A 356 2.70 8.78 9.60
CA ALA A 356 3.12 8.45 8.24
C ALA A 356 3.10 6.94 7.96
N LEU A 357 3.56 6.12 8.92
CA LEU A 357 3.50 4.66 8.84
C LEU A 357 2.05 4.18 8.67
N MET A 358 1.12 4.74 9.46
CA MET A 358 -0.30 4.43 9.34
C MET A 358 -0.84 4.84 7.97
N GLY A 359 -0.51 6.04 7.48
CA GLY A 359 -0.88 6.55 6.17
C GLY A 359 -0.43 5.65 5.01
N SER A 360 0.86 5.29 4.99
CA SER A 360 1.44 4.34 4.04
C SER A 360 0.71 2.99 4.05
N ASN A 361 0.42 2.45 5.24
CA ASN A 361 -0.30 1.19 5.38
C ASN A 361 -1.78 1.26 4.95
N MET A 362 -2.45 2.39 5.18
CA MET A 362 -3.87 2.60 4.85
C MET A 362 -4.10 2.75 3.35
N GLN A 363 -3.16 3.35 2.61
CA GLN A 363 -3.25 3.43 1.15
C GLN A 363 -3.34 2.03 0.50
N ARG A 364 -2.65 1.02 1.05
CA ARG A 364 -2.75 -0.38 0.58
C ARG A 364 -4.11 -1.03 0.89
N GLN A 365 -4.88 -0.45 1.80
CA GLN A 365 -6.21 -0.92 2.19
C GLN A 365 -7.34 -0.18 1.47
N ALA A 366 -7.01 0.82 0.64
CA ALA A 366 -8.01 1.61 -0.07
C ALA A 366 -8.76 0.76 -1.10
N VAL A 367 -10.08 0.75 -1.04
CA VAL A 367 -10.90 -0.02 -1.99
C VAL A 367 -11.01 0.73 -3.33
N PRO A 368 -10.98 0.00 -4.46
CA PRO A 368 -11.24 0.61 -5.76
C PRO A 368 -12.65 1.19 -5.82
N LEU A 369 -12.74 2.46 -6.21
CA LEU A 369 -14.00 3.18 -6.31
C LEU A 369 -14.55 3.09 -7.73
N LEU A 370 -15.87 3.26 -7.86
CA LEU A 370 -16.54 3.33 -9.16
C LEU A 370 -16.07 4.55 -9.96
N ARG A 371 -15.83 5.68 -9.28
CA ARG A 371 -15.35 6.95 -9.83
C ARG A 371 -14.11 7.42 -9.06
N PRO A 372 -12.94 6.77 -9.26
CA PRO A 372 -11.72 7.21 -8.61
C PRO A 372 -11.29 8.57 -9.17
N GLN A 373 -10.65 9.39 -8.35
CA GLN A 373 -10.07 10.68 -8.79
C GLN A 373 -8.61 10.71 -8.37
N ALA A 374 -7.75 11.24 -9.23
CA ALA A 374 -6.38 11.56 -8.85
C ALA A 374 -6.37 12.64 -7.74
N PRO A 375 -5.40 12.63 -6.81
CA PRO A 375 -5.30 13.67 -5.80
C PRO A 375 -5.00 15.02 -6.45
N VAL A 376 -5.68 16.08 -6.01
CA VAL A 376 -5.39 17.46 -6.45
C VAL A 376 -4.01 17.92 -5.96
N VAL A 377 -3.63 17.49 -4.77
CA VAL A 377 -2.28 17.67 -4.20
C VAL A 377 -1.56 16.32 -4.23
N GLY A 378 -0.77 16.08 -5.27
CA GLY A 378 0.02 14.86 -5.46
C GLY A 378 1.47 15.02 -4.99
N THR A 379 2.26 13.96 -5.13
CA THR A 379 3.73 14.02 -4.94
C THR A 379 4.51 13.90 -6.25
N GLY A 380 3.82 13.63 -7.37
CA GLY A 380 4.39 13.54 -8.71
C GLY A 380 4.85 12.12 -9.11
N ILE A 381 4.67 11.12 -8.23
CA ILE A 381 5.02 9.71 -8.52
C ILE A 381 3.80 8.85 -8.87
N GLU A 382 2.58 9.38 -8.75
CA GLU A 382 1.31 8.69 -8.98
C GLU A 382 1.27 8.02 -10.36
N SER A 383 1.68 8.75 -11.40
CA SER A 383 1.74 8.26 -12.78
C SER A 383 2.72 7.10 -12.95
N ARG A 384 3.88 7.18 -12.28
CA ARG A 384 4.89 6.13 -12.31
C ARG A 384 4.41 4.86 -11.61
N VAL A 385 3.76 5.03 -10.45
CA VAL A 385 3.19 3.90 -9.68
C VAL A 385 2.09 3.21 -10.47
N ALA A 386 1.20 3.96 -11.12
CA ALA A 386 0.14 3.40 -11.94
C ALA A 386 0.70 2.59 -13.12
N ARG A 387 1.71 3.12 -13.83
CA ARG A 387 2.40 2.41 -14.93
C ARG A 387 3.12 1.14 -14.46
N ASP A 388 3.94 1.25 -13.41
CA ASP A 388 4.76 0.14 -12.90
C ASP A 388 3.91 -0.95 -12.20
N SER A 389 2.67 -0.65 -11.83
CA SER A 389 1.72 -1.66 -11.32
C SER A 389 1.37 -2.73 -12.37
N GLY A 390 1.47 -2.39 -13.66
CA GLY A 390 1.08 -3.25 -14.78
C GLY A 390 -0.44 -3.36 -15.00
N GLN A 391 -1.24 -2.50 -14.36
CA GLN A 391 -2.70 -2.51 -14.49
C GLN A 391 -3.24 -1.58 -15.59
N LEU A 392 -2.46 -0.59 -16.04
CA LEU A 392 -2.80 0.26 -17.18
C LEU A 392 -2.61 -0.50 -18.50
N ILE A 393 -3.45 -0.21 -19.50
CA ILE A 393 -3.18 -0.65 -20.88
C ILE A 393 -2.34 0.43 -21.54
N LEU A 394 -1.12 0.07 -21.94
CA LEU A 394 -0.19 0.95 -22.64
C LEU A 394 -0.12 0.56 -24.12
N SER A 395 0.03 1.56 -25.00
CA SER A 395 0.19 1.33 -26.44
C SER A 395 1.49 0.59 -26.73
N GLN A 396 1.41 -0.50 -27.49
CA GLN A 396 2.59 -1.27 -27.92
C GLN A 396 3.26 -0.68 -29.16
N ALA A 397 2.54 0.11 -29.95
CA ALA A 397 2.99 0.74 -31.18
C ALA A 397 2.62 2.23 -31.22
N SER A 398 3.37 3.02 -31.98
CA SER A 398 2.96 4.38 -32.33
C SER A 398 2.01 4.32 -33.52
N GLY A 399 0.89 5.04 -33.46
CA GLY A 399 -0.14 4.93 -34.49
C GLY A 399 -1.41 5.69 -34.15
N VAL A 400 -2.49 5.36 -34.86
CA VAL A 400 -3.82 5.95 -34.67
C VAL A 400 -4.75 4.92 -34.06
N VAL A 401 -5.52 5.32 -33.06
CA VAL A 401 -6.57 4.48 -32.45
C VAL A 401 -7.73 4.32 -33.44
N THR A 402 -7.87 3.14 -34.03
CA THR A 402 -8.87 2.86 -35.08
C THR A 402 -10.18 2.31 -34.53
N SER A 403 -10.13 1.59 -33.41
CA SER A 403 -11.31 1.04 -32.73
C SER A 403 -11.16 1.14 -31.21
N VAL A 404 -12.24 1.56 -30.54
CA VAL A 404 -12.35 1.56 -29.08
C VAL A 404 -13.69 0.94 -28.71
N THR A 405 -13.66 -0.14 -27.95
CA THR A 405 -14.84 -0.79 -27.37
C THR A 405 -14.62 -1.04 -25.89
N GLY A 406 -15.67 -1.43 -25.16
CA GLY A 406 -15.55 -1.82 -23.75
C GLY A 406 -14.77 -3.13 -23.51
N ARG A 407 -14.29 -3.81 -24.57
CA ARG A 407 -13.57 -5.10 -24.47
C ARG A 407 -12.22 -5.11 -25.16
N GLU A 408 -11.99 -4.21 -26.10
CA GLU A 408 -10.76 -4.13 -26.87
C GLU A 408 -10.53 -2.71 -27.39
N ILE A 409 -9.24 -2.36 -27.50
CA ILE A 409 -8.74 -1.14 -28.13
C ILE A 409 -7.78 -1.58 -29.25
N VAL A 410 -7.90 -0.99 -30.43
CA VAL A 410 -7.03 -1.31 -31.58
C VAL A 410 -6.29 -0.06 -32.01
N VAL A 411 -4.96 -0.17 -32.09
CA VAL A 411 -4.06 0.87 -32.60
C VAL A 411 -3.49 0.40 -33.92
N THR A 412 -3.65 1.18 -34.97
CA THR A 412 -3.06 0.91 -36.29
C THR A 412 -1.81 1.77 -36.45
N ASP A 413 -0.67 1.13 -36.69
CA ASP A 413 0.60 1.83 -36.89
C ASP A 413 0.71 2.47 -38.30
N GLU A 414 1.85 3.11 -38.56
CA GLU A 414 2.13 3.73 -39.86
C GLU A 414 2.25 2.71 -41.01
N ASP A 415 2.61 1.46 -40.70
CA ASP A 415 2.74 0.36 -41.66
C ASP A 415 1.37 -0.30 -41.97
N GLY A 416 0.33 0.08 -41.24
CA GLY A 416 -1.03 -0.45 -41.37
C GLY A 416 -1.28 -1.75 -40.60
N GLU A 417 -0.37 -2.16 -39.70
CA GLU A 417 -0.58 -3.29 -38.81
C GLU A 417 -1.49 -2.91 -37.63
N GLU A 418 -2.44 -3.79 -37.31
CA GLU A 418 -3.37 -3.60 -36.20
C GLU A 418 -2.87 -4.28 -34.92
N HIS A 419 -2.65 -3.47 -33.90
CA HIS A 419 -2.24 -3.92 -32.57
C HIS A 419 -3.46 -3.91 -31.64
N SER A 420 -4.02 -5.09 -31.37
CA SER A 420 -5.20 -5.26 -30.50
C SER A 420 -4.81 -5.39 -29.04
N HIS A 421 -5.52 -4.68 -28.16
CA HIS A 421 -5.28 -4.63 -26.73
C HIS A 421 -6.57 -4.98 -25.97
N PRO A 422 -6.64 -6.15 -25.32
CA PRO A 422 -7.84 -6.59 -24.61
C PRO A 422 -8.05 -5.80 -23.31
N VAL A 423 -9.30 -5.47 -23.02
CA VAL A 423 -9.74 -4.74 -21.83
C VAL A 423 -10.42 -5.71 -20.86
N ILE A 424 -9.91 -5.77 -19.63
CA ILE A 424 -10.45 -6.64 -18.58
C ILE A 424 -11.66 -5.96 -17.93
N LYS A 425 -12.80 -6.66 -17.84
CA LYS A 425 -14.04 -6.13 -17.25
C LYS A 425 -14.50 -6.97 -16.07
N PHE A 426 -14.83 -6.30 -14.96
CA PHE A 426 -15.43 -6.89 -13.75
C PHE A 426 -14.77 -8.18 -13.25
N SER A 427 -13.44 -8.21 -13.20
CA SER A 427 -12.69 -9.36 -12.69
C SER A 427 -12.57 -9.30 -11.16
N ARG A 428 -12.68 -10.46 -10.51
CA ARG A 428 -12.54 -10.58 -9.05
C ARG A 428 -11.07 -10.62 -8.64
N THR A 429 -10.67 -9.77 -7.69
CA THR A 429 -9.34 -9.85 -7.05
C THR A 429 -9.30 -10.87 -5.91
N ASN A 430 -8.10 -11.16 -5.37
CA ASN A 430 -7.97 -12.07 -4.22
C ASN A 430 -8.78 -11.62 -3.00
N GLN A 431 -8.85 -10.32 -2.74
CA GLN A 431 -9.55 -9.70 -1.61
C GLN A 431 -11.04 -9.44 -1.90
N GLY A 432 -11.56 -9.88 -3.05
CA GLY A 432 -12.97 -9.70 -3.41
C GLY A 432 -13.32 -8.30 -3.91
N THR A 433 -12.32 -7.45 -4.20
CA THR A 433 -12.55 -6.16 -4.90
C THR A 433 -12.71 -6.38 -6.40
N CYS A 434 -13.15 -5.34 -7.11
CA CYS A 434 -13.35 -5.35 -8.55
C CYS A 434 -12.15 -4.78 -9.30
N PHE A 435 -11.61 -5.56 -10.24
CA PHE A 435 -10.64 -5.12 -11.24
C PHE A 435 -11.33 -4.92 -12.59
N ASP A 436 -11.45 -3.66 -13.01
CA ASP A 436 -12.14 -3.20 -14.21
C ASP A 436 -11.28 -2.17 -14.93
N GLN A 437 -11.10 -2.37 -16.24
CA GLN A 437 -10.39 -1.44 -17.10
C GLN A 437 -11.38 -0.64 -17.96
N ARG A 438 -11.06 0.64 -18.14
CA ARG A 438 -11.91 1.63 -18.81
C ARG A 438 -11.08 2.37 -19.86
N PRO A 439 -11.43 2.24 -21.16
CA PRO A 439 -10.75 2.99 -22.22
C PRO A 439 -10.84 4.49 -21.94
N ILE A 440 -9.69 5.17 -22.05
CA ILE A 440 -9.61 6.64 -22.03
C ILE A 440 -9.31 7.20 -23.41
N ALA A 441 -8.65 6.40 -24.27
CA ALA A 441 -8.41 6.76 -25.64
C ALA A 441 -9.73 6.79 -26.42
N THR A 442 -9.82 7.74 -27.35
CA THR A 442 -10.93 7.89 -28.27
C THR A 442 -10.51 7.52 -29.68
N LYS A 443 -11.47 7.11 -30.51
CA LYS A 443 -11.20 6.76 -31.90
C LYS A 443 -10.70 8.00 -32.65
N GLY A 444 -9.54 7.89 -33.29
CA GLY A 444 -8.87 8.97 -34.01
C GLY A 444 -7.69 9.59 -33.24
N ASP A 445 -7.48 9.22 -31.98
CA ASP A 445 -6.33 9.70 -31.21
C ASP A 445 -5.02 9.16 -31.79
N VAL A 446 -4.02 10.03 -31.87
CA VAL A 446 -2.65 9.67 -32.25
C VAL A 446 -1.89 9.37 -30.96
N VAL A 447 -1.31 8.17 -30.88
CA VAL A 447 -0.64 7.66 -29.69
C VAL A 447 0.78 7.22 -30.00
N GLU A 448 1.68 7.41 -29.04
CA GLU A 448 3.04 6.89 -29.10
C GLU A 448 3.17 5.58 -28.30
N VAL A 449 4.24 4.82 -28.55
CA VAL A 449 4.59 3.66 -27.72
C VAL A 449 4.65 4.08 -26.25
N GLY A 450 3.90 3.37 -25.41
CA GLY A 450 3.81 3.64 -23.97
C GLY A 450 2.77 4.70 -23.57
N ALA A 451 1.99 5.26 -24.50
CA ALA A 451 0.83 6.08 -24.17
C ALA A 451 -0.24 5.25 -23.43
N VAL A 452 -0.97 5.87 -22.50
CA VAL A 452 -2.03 5.20 -21.73
C VAL A 452 -3.30 5.15 -22.57
N LEU A 453 -3.82 3.95 -22.80
CA LEU A 453 -5.02 3.71 -23.61
C LEU A 453 -6.25 3.41 -22.76
N ALA A 454 -6.05 2.76 -21.60
CA ALA A 454 -7.11 2.48 -20.65
C ALA A 454 -6.61 2.56 -19.21
N ASP A 455 -7.47 3.11 -18.35
CA ASP A 455 -7.31 3.13 -16.90
C ASP A 455 -7.83 1.84 -16.25
N SER A 456 -7.43 1.61 -15.00
CA SER A 456 -7.90 0.56 -14.09
C SER A 456 -8.95 1.11 -13.10
N SER A 457 -9.42 0.26 -12.18
CA SER A 457 -10.38 0.62 -11.12
C SER A 457 -9.85 1.66 -10.12
N SER A 458 -8.53 1.87 -10.07
CA SER A 458 -7.89 2.81 -9.14
C SER A 458 -6.87 3.70 -9.84
N THR A 459 -7.16 4.06 -11.10
CA THR A 459 -6.38 5.06 -11.83
C THR A 459 -7.31 6.05 -12.52
N ASP A 460 -6.79 7.25 -12.76
CA ASP A 460 -7.48 8.38 -13.36
C ASP A 460 -6.48 9.11 -14.29
N HIS A 461 -6.72 9.03 -15.60
CA HIS A 461 -5.86 9.53 -16.66
C HIS A 461 -4.39 9.06 -16.54
N GLY A 462 -4.18 7.80 -16.18
CA GLY A 462 -2.86 7.21 -16.01
C GLY A 462 -2.15 7.56 -14.70
N GLU A 463 -2.81 8.26 -13.78
CA GLU A 463 -2.34 8.51 -12.41
C GLU A 463 -3.01 7.57 -11.41
N LEU A 464 -2.33 7.28 -10.30
CA LEU A 464 -2.90 6.48 -9.22
C LEU A 464 -4.02 7.26 -8.51
N ALA A 465 -5.19 6.63 -8.42
CA ALA A 465 -6.40 7.24 -7.86
C ALA A 465 -7.08 6.25 -6.89
N LEU A 466 -6.73 6.34 -5.61
CA LEU A 466 -7.20 5.45 -4.53
C LEU A 466 -8.46 5.96 -3.80
N GLY A 467 -8.82 7.22 -4.02
CA GLY A 467 -9.83 7.95 -3.28
C GLY A 467 -10.45 9.08 -4.10
N GLN A 468 -10.96 10.09 -3.40
CA GLN A 468 -11.61 11.26 -4.01
C GLN A 468 -11.27 12.54 -3.25
N ASN A 469 -11.30 13.67 -3.96
CA ASN A 469 -11.09 15.00 -3.39
C ASN A 469 -12.42 15.54 -2.85
N VAL A 470 -12.45 15.95 -1.59
CA VAL A 470 -13.67 16.37 -0.89
C VAL A 470 -13.45 17.65 -0.09
N LEU A 471 -14.51 18.46 0.04
CA LEU A 471 -14.46 19.70 0.83
C LEU A 471 -14.62 19.38 2.32
N VAL A 472 -13.63 19.74 3.13
CA VAL A 472 -13.57 19.38 4.55
C VAL A 472 -13.56 20.60 5.45
N ALA A 473 -14.33 20.54 6.53
CA ALA A 473 -14.28 21.49 7.63
C ALA A 473 -13.66 20.87 8.89
N PHE A 474 -12.68 21.55 9.50
CA PHE A 474 -12.10 21.16 10.78
C PHE A 474 -12.83 21.84 11.94
N MET A 475 -13.93 21.24 12.38
CA MET A 475 -14.74 21.73 13.51
C MET A 475 -15.40 20.59 14.27
N SER A 476 -15.84 20.84 15.51
CA SER A 476 -16.63 19.87 16.27
C SER A 476 -18.12 20.01 15.95
N TRP A 477 -18.86 18.89 15.89
CA TRP A 477 -20.28 18.89 15.54
C TRP A 477 -21.07 17.94 16.45
N GLU A 478 -21.78 18.50 17.43
CA GLU A 478 -22.69 17.79 18.38
C GLU A 478 -22.13 16.50 19.01
N GLY A 479 -20.81 16.32 19.04
CA GLY A 479 -20.16 15.09 19.49
C GLY A 479 -20.22 13.91 18.50
N TYR A 480 -20.85 14.06 17.33
CA TYR A 480 -20.88 12.99 16.31
C TYR A 480 -19.51 12.73 15.70
N ASN A 481 -18.61 13.70 15.73
CA ASN A 481 -17.21 13.54 15.35
C ASN A 481 -16.28 13.45 16.57
N TYR A 482 -16.76 12.96 17.71
CA TYR A 482 -15.91 12.73 18.89
C TYR A 482 -14.79 11.72 18.57
N GLU A 483 -13.58 12.00 19.09
CA GLU A 483 -12.34 11.26 18.79
C GLU A 483 -12.04 11.17 17.28
N ASP A 484 -12.29 10.00 16.70
CA ASP A 484 -11.99 9.62 15.31
C ASP A 484 -13.25 9.47 14.46
N ALA A 485 -14.42 9.81 15.01
CA ALA A 485 -15.65 9.72 14.23
C ALA A 485 -15.69 10.79 13.12
N ILE A 486 -16.24 10.42 11.97
CA ILE A 486 -16.35 11.27 10.78
C ILE A 486 -17.83 11.48 10.47
N ILE A 487 -18.17 12.70 10.07
CA ILE A 487 -19.50 13.05 9.57
C ILE A 487 -19.39 13.27 8.07
N VAL A 488 -20.33 12.71 7.32
CA VAL A 488 -20.34 12.74 5.86
C VAL A 488 -21.65 13.36 5.37
N SER A 489 -21.60 14.20 4.35
CA SER A 489 -22.79 14.74 3.69
C SER A 489 -23.53 13.65 2.89
N GLU A 490 -24.87 13.67 2.92
CA GLU A 490 -25.72 12.81 2.09
C GLU A 490 -25.45 13.03 0.59
N ARG A 491 -24.99 14.22 0.19
CA ARG A 491 -24.57 14.53 -1.18
C ARG A 491 -23.58 13.49 -1.71
N LEU A 492 -22.58 13.13 -0.91
CA LEU A 492 -21.58 12.12 -1.29
C LEU A 492 -22.21 10.74 -1.51
N TYR A 493 -23.23 10.37 -0.75
CA TYR A 493 -23.97 9.13 -0.94
C TYR A 493 -24.85 9.16 -2.21
N ARG A 494 -25.47 10.30 -2.48
CA ARG A 494 -26.36 10.55 -3.62
C ARG A 494 -25.59 10.51 -4.94
N ASP A 495 -24.43 11.16 -4.98
CA ASP A 495 -23.61 11.34 -6.20
C ASP A 495 -22.61 10.20 -6.45
N ASP A 496 -22.78 9.08 -5.74
CA ASP A 496 -21.95 7.87 -5.81
C ASP A 496 -20.47 8.08 -5.45
N TYR A 497 -20.15 9.06 -4.61
CA TYR A 497 -18.83 9.15 -3.98
C TYR A 497 -18.60 7.95 -3.06
N PHE A 498 -17.34 7.50 -2.98
CA PHE A 498 -16.91 6.38 -2.15
C PHE A 498 -17.73 5.09 -2.37
N THR A 499 -18.25 4.90 -3.58
CA THR A 499 -18.97 3.68 -3.97
C THR A 499 -18.00 2.68 -4.57
N SER A 500 -18.01 1.43 -4.09
CA SER A 500 -17.12 0.35 -4.57
C SER A 500 -17.92 -0.85 -5.07
N ILE A 501 -17.30 -1.68 -5.90
CA ILE A 501 -17.88 -2.96 -6.35
C ILE A 501 -17.08 -4.11 -5.71
N HIS A 502 -17.79 -5.03 -5.07
CA HIS A 502 -17.24 -6.24 -4.47
C HIS A 502 -17.79 -7.46 -5.20
N ILE A 503 -16.94 -8.45 -5.43
CA ILE A 503 -17.30 -9.67 -6.16
C ILE A 503 -16.98 -10.87 -5.28
N GLU A 504 -18.02 -11.57 -4.84
CA GLU A 504 -17.90 -12.79 -4.07
C GLU A 504 -18.01 -14.01 -4.98
N LYS A 505 -17.19 -15.02 -4.66
CA LYS A 505 -17.16 -16.29 -5.40
C LYS A 505 -17.70 -17.39 -4.49
N HIS A 506 -18.79 -18.00 -4.91
CA HIS A 506 -19.37 -19.18 -4.28
C HIS A 506 -19.11 -20.41 -5.15
N GLU A 507 -18.77 -21.54 -4.53
CA GLU A 507 -18.45 -22.78 -5.22
C GLU A 507 -19.18 -23.95 -4.57
N MET A 508 -19.79 -24.78 -5.40
CA MET A 508 -20.46 -26.02 -5.00
C MET A 508 -19.93 -27.18 -5.84
N GLU A 509 -19.64 -28.29 -5.17
CA GLU A 509 -19.17 -29.51 -5.82
C GLU A 509 -20.16 -30.65 -5.60
N ALA A 510 -20.36 -31.43 -6.66
CA ALA A 510 -21.11 -32.68 -6.65
C ALA A 510 -20.13 -33.86 -6.63
N ARG A 511 -20.23 -34.66 -5.57
CA ARG A 511 -19.27 -35.72 -5.27
C ARG A 511 -19.89 -37.10 -5.40
N GLU A 512 -19.05 -38.08 -5.67
CA GLU A 512 -19.41 -39.48 -5.58
C GLU A 512 -19.25 -39.95 -4.13
N THR A 513 -20.37 -40.29 -3.49
CA THR A 513 -20.39 -40.76 -2.10
C THR A 513 -20.65 -42.26 -2.04
N LYS A 514 -20.39 -42.89 -0.89
CA LYS A 514 -20.68 -44.31 -0.68
C LYS A 514 -22.17 -44.64 -0.77
N LEU A 515 -23.04 -43.67 -0.52
CA LEU A 515 -24.50 -43.82 -0.52
C LEU A 515 -25.12 -43.55 -1.90
N GLY A 516 -24.31 -43.09 -2.86
CA GLY A 516 -24.73 -42.66 -4.19
C GLY A 516 -24.09 -41.34 -4.61
N PRO A 517 -24.20 -40.96 -5.89
CA PRO A 517 -23.73 -39.66 -6.36
C PRO A 517 -24.58 -38.53 -5.78
N GLU A 518 -23.95 -37.41 -5.43
CA GLU A 518 -24.66 -36.15 -5.26
C GLU A 518 -25.04 -35.59 -6.63
N GLU A 519 -26.25 -35.07 -6.76
CA GLU A 519 -26.79 -34.56 -8.03
C GLU A 519 -27.06 -33.05 -7.91
N ILE A 520 -26.63 -32.29 -8.92
CA ILE A 520 -27.05 -30.90 -9.11
C ILE A 520 -28.36 -30.92 -9.90
N THR A 521 -29.42 -30.38 -9.31
CA THR A 521 -30.76 -30.44 -9.89
C THR A 521 -31.66 -29.33 -9.37
N ARG A 522 -32.65 -28.94 -10.20
CA ARG A 522 -33.75 -28.06 -9.80
C ARG A 522 -34.80 -28.76 -8.92
N ASP A 523 -34.86 -30.09 -8.96
CA ASP A 523 -35.81 -30.90 -8.18
C ASP A 523 -35.35 -31.04 -6.72
N ILE A 524 -35.57 -30.00 -5.92
CA ILE A 524 -35.14 -29.91 -4.52
C ILE A 524 -36.34 -30.20 -3.60
N PRO A 525 -36.25 -31.17 -2.67
CA PRO A 525 -37.36 -31.52 -1.79
C PRO A 525 -37.73 -30.37 -0.85
N ASN A 526 -39.02 -30.19 -0.60
CA ASN A 526 -39.58 -29.21 0.35
C ASN A 526 -39.28 -27.73 0.02
N VAL A 527 -38.96 -27.41 -1.24
CA VAL A 527 -38.74 -26.03 -1.71
C VAL A 527 -39.90 -25.61 -2.63
N GLY A 528 -40.47 -24.43 -2.40
CA GLY A 528 -41.57 -23.89 -3.22
C GLY A 528 -41.08 -23.29 -4.54
N GLU A 529 -41.96 -23.25 -5.56
CA GLU A 529 -41.68 -22.73 -6.91
C GLU A 529 -41.13 -21.29 -6.93
N THR A 530 -41.54 -20.45 -5.97
CA THR A 530 -41.04 -19.06 -5.87
C THR A 530 -39.54 -18.98 -5.67
N SER A 531 -38.96 -19.93 -4.91
CA SER A 531 -37.52 -19.99 -4.63
C SER A 531 -36.73 -20.63 -5.78
N LEU A 532 -37.40 -21.28 -6.73
CA LEU A 532 -36.79 -21.92 -7.90
C LEU A 532 -36.88 -21.05 -9.17
N ARG A 533 -37.55 -19.89 -9.10
CA ARG A 533 -37.85 -19.03 -10.26
C ARG A 533 -36.61 -18.64 -11.07
N ASP A 534 -35.52 -18.33 -10.39
CA ASP A 534 -34.30 -17.84 -11.02
C ASP A 534 -33.29 -18.96 -11.35
N LEU A 535 -33.62 -20.23 -11.03
CA LEU A 535 -32.84 -21.41 -11.40
C LEU A 535 -33.22 -21.90 -12.81
N ASP A 536 -32.20 -22.31 -13.57
CA ASP A 536 -32.37 -22.98 -14.85
C ASP A 536 -32.86 -24.43 -14.68
N GLU A 537 -32.99 -25.16 -15.80
CA GLU A 537 -33.45 -26.56 -15.81
C GLU A 537 -32.51 -27.52 -15.06
N LEU A 538 -31.22 -27.17 -14.94
CA LEU A 538 -30.21 -27.94 -14.21
C LEU A 538 -30.20 -27.61 -12.72
N GLY A 539 -30.92 -26.58 -12.28
CA GLY A 539 -30.92 -26.10 -10.89
C GLY A 539 -29.81 -25.11 -10.58
N ILE A 540 -29.28 -24.42 -11.59
CA ILE A 540 -28.22 -23.42 -11.45
C ILE A 540 -28.81 -22.03 -11.68
N ILE A 541 -28.41 -21.05 -10.85
CA ILE A 541 -28.90 -19.68 -10.95
C ILE A 541 -28.52 -19.03 -12.30
N ARG A 542 -29.46 -18.31 -12.91
CA ARG A 542 -29.21 -17.58 -14.17
C ARG A 542 -28.35 -16.32 -13.97
N VAL A 543 -27.51 -16.02 -14.95
CA VAL A 543 -26.76 -14.75 -14.99
C VAL A 543 -27.73 -13.57 -15.09
N GLY A 544 -27.45 -12.50 -14.33
CA GLY A 544 -28.28 -11.29 -14.24
C GLY A 544 -29.39 -11.34 -13.19
N ALA A 545 -29.62 -12.48 -12.53
CA ALA A 545 -30.55 -12.59 -11.41
C ALA A 545 -30.10 -11.74 -10.22
N ASP A 546 -31.07 -11.10 -9.55
CA ASP A 546 -30.88 -10.43 -8.28
C ASP A 546 -31.12 -11.44 -7.15
N VAL A 547 -30.13 -11.57 -6.27
CA VAL A 547 -30.14 -12.55 -5.19
C VAL A 547 -29.91 -11.89 -3.84
N GLY A 548 -30.59 -12.39 -2.82
CA GLY A 548 -30.44 -11.99 -1.43
C GLY A 548 -30.22 -13.19 -0.51
N PRO A 549 -30.06 -12.94 0.81
CA PRO A 549 -29.81 -13.98 1.79
C PRO A 549 -30.84 -15.11 1.74
N GLY A 550 -30.36 -16.36 1.65
CA GLY A 550 -31.21 -17.56 1.64
C GLY A 550 -31.67 -18.05 0.27
N ASP A 551 -31.51 -17.24 -0.78
CA ASP A 551 -31.79 -17.63 -2.17
C ASP A 551 -30.85 -18.76 -2.61
N ILE A 552 -31.35 -19.65 -3.46
CA ILE A 552 -30.61 -20.82 -3.94
C ILE A 552 -29.74 -20.41 -5.14
N LEU A 553 -28.44 -20.63 -5.03
CA LEU A 553 -27.48 -20.41 -6.13
C LEU A 553 -27.30 -21.66 -6.97
N VAL A 554 -27.20 -22.81 -6.32
CA VAL A 554 -27.03 -24.12 -6.96
C VAL A 554 -27.82 -25.16 -6.18
N GLY A 555 -28.84 -25.72 -6.81
CA GLY A 555 -29.63 -26.82 -6.27
C GLY A 555 -28.78 -28.09 -6.19
N LYS A 556 -28.65 -28.67 -5.00
CA LYS A 556 -27.92 -29.93 -4.79
C LYS A 556 -28.69 -30.85 -3.87
N VAL A 557 -28.77 -32.12 -4.26
CA VAL A 557 -29.36 -33.18 -3.45
C VAL A 557 -28.33 -34.25 -3.12
N THR A 558 -28.27 -34.65 -1.85
CA THR A 558 -27.41 -35.72 -1.35
C THR A 558 -28.26 -36.92 -0.93
N PRO A 559 -27.95 -38.16 -1.36
CA PRO A 559 -28.65 -39.35 -0.90
C PRO A 559 -28.61 -39.49 0.63
N LYS A 560 -29.74 -39.78 1.26
CA LYS A 560 -29.79 -40.08 2.69
C LYS A 560 -29.27 -41.50 2.93
N GLY A 561 -28.55 -41.71 4.04
CA GLY A 561 -28.24 -43.06 4.50
C GLY A 561 -29.49 -43.78 4.99
N GLU A 562 -29.43 -45.10 5.11
CA GLU A 562 -30.46 -45.90 5.81
C GLU A 562 -30.44 -45.57 7.31
N THR A 563 -31.07 -44.48 7.69
CA THR A 563 -31.55 -44.27 9.06
C THR A 563 -32.98 -44.78 9.13
N GLU A 564 -33.26 -45.72 10.03
CA GLU A 564 -34.64 -46.07 10.36
C GLU A 564 -35.38 -44.79 10.77
N LEU A 565 -36.38 -44.40 9.97
CA LEU A 565 -37.26 -43.29 10.30
C LEU A 565 -37.83 -43.51 11.70
N THR A 566 -37.85 -42.45 12.52
CA THR A 566 -38.47 -42.53 13.84
C THR A 566 -39.96 -42.89 13.71
N ALA A 567 -40.56 -43.45 14.76
CA ALA A 567 -41.99 -43.76 14.74
C ALA A 567 -42.85 -42.51 14.42
N GLU A 568 -42.38 -41.34 14.84
CA GLU A 568 -42.99 -40.02 14.59
C GLU A 568 -42.90 -39.63 13.10
N GLU A 569 -41.73 -39.76 12.47
CA GLU A 569 -41.56 -39.48 11.05
C GLU A 569 -42.32 -40.47 10.16
N LYS A 570 -42.38 -41.75 10.55
CA LYS A 570 -43.20 -42.78 9.88
C LYS A 570 -44.68 -42.43 9.95
N LEU A 571 -45.16 -41.97 11.10
CA LEU A 571 -46.54 -41.53 11.30
C LEU A 571 -46.86 -40.29 10.46
N LEU A 572 -45.98 -39.29 10.45
CA LEU A 572 -46.14 -38.08 9.63
C LEU A 572 -46.21 -38.42 8.13
N ARG A 573 -45.32 -39.27 7.63
CA ARG A 573 -45.37 -39.75 6.23
C ARG A 573 -46.68 -40.49 5.93
N ALA A 574 -47.18 -41.30 6.87
CA ALA A 574 -48.45 -42.01 6.71
C ALA A 574 -49.66 -41.07 6.69
N ILE A 575 -49.64 -39.98 7.45
CA ILE A 575 -50.71 -38.97 7.51
C ILE A 575 -50.73 -38.11 6.25
N PHE A 576 -49.58 -37.59 5.82
CA PHE A 576 -49.48 -36.63 4.71
C PHE A 576 -49.32 -37.28 3.33
N GLY A 577 -49.11 -38.60 3.26
CA GLY A 577 -48.97 -39.33 1.99
C GLY A 577 -47.75 -38.93 1.15
N GLU A 578 -46.78 -38.22 1.75
CA GLU A 578 -45.59 -37.72 1.06
C GLU A 578 -44.63 -38.89 0.73
N LYS A 579 -44.61 -39.28 -0.55
CA LYS A 579 -43.51 -40.05 -1.14
C LYS A 579 -42.34 -39.09 -1.44
N SER A 580 -41.71 -38.53 -0.42
CA SER A 580 -40.50 -37.73 -0.62
C SER A 580 -39.36 -38.63 -1.12
N ARG A 581 -38.59 -38.19 -2.14
CA ARG A 581 -37.32 -38.83 -2.50
C ARG A 581 -36.46 -38.94 -1.24
N ASP A 582 -35.74 -40.05 -1.06
CA ASP A 582 -34.82 -40.26 0.08
C ASP A 582 -33.50 -39.49 -0.13
N VAL A 583 -33.63 -38.20 -0.42
CA VAL A 583 -32.53 -37.25 -0.63
C VAL A 583 -32.69 -36.07 0.31
N LYS A 584 -31.58 -35.42 0.64
CA LYS A 584 -31.51 -34.23 1.49
C LYS A 584 -31.10 -33.04 0.65
N ASP A 585 -31.75 -31.90 0.86
CA ASP A 585 -31.29 -30.61 0.33
C ASP A 585 -29.93 -30.24 0.95
N THR A 586 -28.91 -30.15 0.08
CA THR A 586 -27.56 -29.69 0.39
C THR A 586 -27.14 -28.56 -0.56
N SER A 587 -28.13 -27.82 -1.06
CA SER A 587 -27.98 -26.73 -2.02
C SER A 587 -27.11 -25.60 -1.50
N LEU A 588 -26.43 -24.94 -2.43
CA LEU A 588 -25.68 -23.71 -2.16
C LEU A 588 -26.67 -22.55 -2.06
N ARG A 589 -26.64 -21.82 -0.95
CA ARG A 589 -27.49 -20.65 -0.72
C ARG A 589 -26.62 -19.42 -0.48
N VAL A 590 -27.17 -18.25 -0.81
CA VAL A 590 -26.52 -16.97 -0.48
C VAL A 590 -26.39 -16.85 1.05
N PRO A 591 -25.19 -16.60 1.58
CA PRO A 591 -24.98 -16.40 3.01
C PRO A 591 -25.78 -15.20 3.57
N HIS A 592 -25.98 -15.20 4.89
CA HIS A 592 -26.59 -14.05 5.55
C HIS A 592 -25.71 -12.81 5.43
N GLY A 593 -26.30 -11.68 5.05
CA GLY A 593 -25.61 -10.40 4.88
C GLY A 593 -25.05 -10.16 3.49
N GLU A 594 -25.05 -11.17 2.61
CA GLU A 594 -24.65 -11.01 1.20
C GLU A 594 -25.87 -10.80 0.32
N ARG A 595 -25.70 -9.95 -0.71
CA ARG A 595 -26.71 -9.69 -1.74
C ARG A 595 -26.03 -9.16 -2.98
N GLY A 596 -26.68 -9.26 -4.12
CA GLY A 596 -26.16 -8.66 -5.34
C GLY A 596 -26.74 -9.26 -6.60
N LYS A 597 -26.03 -9.06 -7.70
CA LYS A 597 -26.40 -9.56 -9.02
C LYS A 597 -25.43 -10.65 -9.45
N ILE A 598 -25.95 -11.73 -10.04
CA ILE A 598 -25.12 -12.77 -10.64
C ILE A 598 -24.45 -12.23 -11.90
N ILE A 599 -23.12 -12.20 -11.93
CA ILE A 599 -22.35 -11.70 -13.08
C ILE A 599 -21.84 -12.82 -13.98
N GLU A 600 -21.50 -13.96 -13.39
CA GLU A 600 -20.90 -15.09 -14.09
C GLU A 600 -21.25 -16.39 -13.38
N VAL A 601 -21.45 -17.44 -14.16
CA VAL A 601 -21.59 -18.81 -13.69
C VAL A 601 -20.70 -19.70 -14.54
N LYS A 602 -19.87 -20.51 -13.90
CA LYS A 602 -18.96 -21.45 -14.57
C LYS A 602 -19.20 -22.86 -14.07
N VAL A 603 -19.53 -23.75 -15.00
CA VAL A 603 -19.72 -25.17 -14.75
C VAL A 603 -18.50 -25.93 -15.25
N LEU A 604 -17.87 -26.69 -14.35
CA LEU A 604 -16.70 -27.52 -14.63
C LEU A 604 -17.11 -28.99 -14.53
N ASN A 605 -16.78 -29.75 -15.57
CA ASN A 605 -17.18 -31.16 -15.67
C ASN A 605 -15.97 -32.03 -15.96
N ARG A 606 -15.93 -33.23 -15.34
CA ARG A 606 -14.85 -34.19 -15.60
C ARG A 606 -14.80 -34.66 -17.06
N GLU A 607 -15.94 -34.70 -17.74
CA GLU A 607 -16.04 -35.06 -19.17
C GLU A 607 -15.32 -34.06 -20.08
N ASN A 608 -15.31 -32.78 -19.71
CA ASN A 608 -14.63 -31.71 -20.44
C ASN A 608 -13.11 -31.67 -20.19
N LYS A 609 -12.58 -32.65 -19.45
CA LYS A 609 -11.18 -32.72 -18.99
C LYS A 609 -10.76 -31.53 -18.12
N ASP A 610 -11.71 -30.92 -17.41
CA ASP A 610 -11.41 -29.93 -16.38
C ASP A 610 -10.69 -30.58 -15.19
N ASP A 611 -9.76 -29.85 -14.57
CA ASP A 611 -9.04 -30.32 -13.38
C ASP A 611 -9.94 -30.23 -12.15
N LEU A 612 -10.47 -31.38 -11.73
CA LEU A 612 -11.37 -31.54 -10.59
C LEU A 612 -10.76 -32.48 -9.55
N SER A 613 -10.99 -32.17 -8.28
CA SER A 613 -10.55 -32.99 -7.15
C SER A 613 -11.03 -34.46 -7.29
N PRO A 614 -10.24 -35.45 -6.83
CA PRO A 614 -10.65 -36.85 -6.86
C PRO A 614 -12.03 -37.05 -6.23
N GLY A 615 -12.92 -37.76 -6.93
CA GLY A 615 -14.30 -38.01 -6.47
C GLY A 615 -15.30 -36.86 -6.70
N VAL A 616 -14.88 -35.71 -7.26
CA VAL A 616 -15.80 -34.65 -7.74
C VAL A 616 -16.15 -34.90 -9.19
N ASN A 617 -17.43 -34.97 -9.52
CA ASN A 617 -17.91 -35.19 -10.90
C ASN A 617 -18.18 -33.87 -11.63
N GLN A 618 -18.76 -32.91 -10.90
CA GLN A 618 -19.11 -31.59 -11.39
C GLN A 618 -18.85 -30.54 -10.31
N ALA A 619 -18.39 -29.36 -10.71
CA ALA A 619 -18.27 -28.20 -9.84
C ALA A 619 -18.93 -26.98 -10.51
N VAL A 620 -19.72 -26.23 -9.75
CA VAL A 620 -20.38 -25.02 -10.21
C VAL A 620 -19.85 -23.85 -9.39
N ARG A 621 -19.38 -22.82 -10.09
CA ARG A 621 -18.89 -21.57 -9.50
C ARG A 621 -19.81 -20.44 -9.91
N VAL A 622 -20.21 -19.64 -8.93
CA VAL A 622 -21.13 -18.51 -9.10
C VAL A 622 -20.46 -17.27 -8.56
N TRP A 623 -20.44 -16.19 -9.35
CA TRP A 623 -19.93 -14.90 -8.94
C TRP A 623 -21.08 -13.92 -8.73
N ILE A 624 -21.09 -13.29 -7.56
CA ILE A 624 -22.08 -12.30 -7.15
C ILE A 624 -21.37 -10.95 -7.03
N ALA A 625 -21.82 -9.96 -7.81
CA ALA A 625 -21.35 -8.59 -7.66
C ALA A 625 -22.31 -7.78 -6.79
N GLN A 626 -21.74 -7.06 -5.83
CA GLN A 626 -22.44 -6.14 -4.94
C GLN A 626 -21.85 -4.73 -5.09
N THR A 627 -22.70 -3.75 -5.32
CA THR A 627 -22.33 -2.33 -5.21
C THR A 627 -22.48 -1.90 -3.75
N ARG A 628 -21.41 -1.32 -3.19
CA ARG A 628 -21.35 -0.86 -1.79
C ARG A 628 -21.09 0.63 -1.74
N LYS A 629 -22.16 1.40 -1.50
CA LYS A 629 -22.11 2.84 -1.20
C LYS A 629 -21.46 3.09 0.17
N ILE A 630 -21.07 4.33 0.46
CA ILE A 630 -20.61 4.71 1.80
C ILE A 630 -21.75 4.53 2.82
N SER A 631 -21.44 3.95 3.98
CA SER A 631 -22.42 3.69 5.03
C SER A 631 -21.87 4.03 6.41
N VAL A 632 -22.77 4.28 7.38
CA VAL A 632 -22.39 4.44 8.79
C VAL A 632 -21.71 3.16 9.28
N GLY A 633 -20.53 3.31 9.89
CA GLY A 633 -19.67 2.21 10.32
C GLY A 633 -18.52 1.88 9.36
N ASP A 634 -18.56 2.38 8.12
CA ASP A 634 -17.42 2.25 7.20
C ASP A 634 -16.24 3.10 7.66
N LYS A 635 -15.04 2.63 7.36
CA LYS A 635 -13.80 3.31 7.75
C LYS A 635 -13.22 4.10 6.57
N MET A 636 -12.90 5.36 6.84
CA MET A 636 -12.23 6.27 5.92
C MET A 636 -10.89 6.72 6.50
N ALA A 637 -9.98 7.18 5.64
CA ALA A 637 -8.69 7.70 6.06
C ALA A 637 -8.14 8.70 5.04
N GLY A 638 -7.34 9.66 5.51
CA GLY A 638 -6.46 10.44 4.63
C GLY A 638 -5.06 9.79 4.53
N ARG A 639 -4.18 10.41 3.76
CA ARG A 639 -2.80 9.93 3.56
C ARG A 639 -1.88 10.22 4.75
N HIS A 640 -2.26 11.15 5.62
CA HIS A 640 -1.49 11.63 6.77
C HIS A 640 -1.72 10.80 8.06
N GLY A 641 -2.24 9.57 7.93
CA GLY A 641 -2.51 8.69 9.08
C GLY A 641 -3.72 9.07 9.94
N ASN A 642 -4.53 10.03 9.51
CA ASN A 642 -5.86 10.29 10.06
C ASN A 642 -6.80 9.16 9.60
N LYS A 643 -7.49 8.54 10.56
CA LYS A 643 -8.43 7.44 10.31
C LYS A 643 -9.69 7.70 11.09
N GLY A 644 -10.82 7.34 10.52
CA GLY A 644 -12.08 7.50 11.20
C GLY A 644 -13.18 6.62 10.68
N VAL A 645 -14.22 6.47 11.49
CA VAL A 645 -15.41 5.69 11.16
C VAL A 645 -16.53 6.68 10.90
N VAL A 646 -17.27 6.49 9.81
CA VAL A 646 -18.45 7.30 9.52
C VAL A 646 -19.48 7.06 10.62
N ALA A 647 -19.71 8.06 11.47
CA ALA A 647 -20.66 7.97 12.58
C ALA A 647 -22.05 8.43 12.16
N ARG A 648 -22.13 9.41 11.26
CA ARG A 648 -23.40 9.93 10.76
C ARG A 648 -23.27 10.41 9.32
N ILE A 649 -24.32 10.14 8.54
CA ILE A 649 -24.53 10.77 7.24
C ILE A 649 -25.61 11.83 7.47
N LEU A 650 -25.26 13.11 7.30
CA LEU A 650 -26.18 14.23 7.51
C LEU A 650 -26.82 14.66 6.19
N PRO A 651 -28.10 15.07 6.19
CA PRO A 651 -28.71 15.74 5.05
C PRO A 651 -27.88 16.96 4.64
N GLU A 652 -27.86 17.26 3.34
CA GLU A 652 -27.07 18.35 2.77
C GLU A 652 -27.47 19.71 3.36
N GLU A 653 -28.77 19.90 3.62
CA GLU A 653 -29.35 21.09 4.24
C GLU A 653 -28.94 21.30 5.70
N ASP A 654 -28.51 20.24 6.41
CA ASP A 654 -28.06 20.34 7.80
C ASP A 654 -26.56 20.59 7.90
N MET A 655 -25.81 20.43 6.80
CA MET A 655 -24.37 20.59 6.79
C MET A 655 -23.98 22.07 6.90
N PRO A 656 -22.86 22.38 7.57
CA PRO A 656 -22.26 23.71 7.47
C PRO A 656 -22.01 24.10 6.02
N TYR A 657 -22.30 25.35 5.68
CA TYR A 657 -22.11 25.88 4.33
C TYR A 657 -21.34 27.20 4.35
N MET A 658 -20.64 27.47 3.25
CA MET A 658 -19.85 28.68 3.04
C MET A 658 -20.76 29.85 2.61
N ALA A 659 -20.22 31.07 2.61
CA ALA A 659 -21.00 32.28 2.27
C ALA A 659 -21.63 32.26 0.85
N ASP A 660 -21.07 31.48 -0.08
CA ASP A 660 -21.57 31.27 -1.44
C ASP A 660 -22.73 30.24 -1.52
N GLY A 661 -23.07 29.60 -0.40
CA GLY A 661 -24.09 28.55 -0.30
C GLY A 661 -23.54 27.13 -0.48
N THR A 662 -22.24 26.95 -0.73
CA THR A 662 -21.65 25.63 -0.95
C THR A 662 -21.54 24.87 0.39
N PRO A 663 -22.19 23.70 0.55
CA PRO A 663 -22.08 22.89 1.76
C PRO A 663 -20.75 22.11 1.80
N VAL A 664 -20.25 21.85 3.02
CA VAL A 664 -19.06 21.02 3.22
C VAL A 664 -19.41 19.52 3.07
N ASP A 665 -18.45 18.72 2.60
CA ASP A 665 -18.67 17.30 2.35
C ASP A 665 -18.41 16.44 3.57
N ILE A 666 -17.36 16.75 4.32
CA ILE A 666 -16.94 16.00 5.51
C ILE A 666 -16.57 16.96 6.63
N ILE A 667 -16.95 16.63 7.86
CA ILE A 667 -16.53 17.34 9.07
C ILE A 667 -15.54 16.46 9.83
N LEU A 668 -14.32 16.97 10.01
CA LEU A 668 -13.26 16.32 10.79
C LEU A 668 -13.04 17.04 12.12
N ASN A 669 -12.75 16.28 13.16
CA ASN A 669 -12.49 16.85 14.48
C ASN A 669 -11.08 17.45 14.54
N PRO A 670 -10.93 18.75 14.90
CA PRO A 670 -9.62 19.39 14.97
C PRO A 670 -8.73 18.85 16.11
N ILE A 671 -9.29 18.27 17.17
CA ILE A 671 -8.52 17.79 18.35
C ILE A 671 -7.54 16.66 17.98
N GLY A 672 -7.85 15.90 16.91
CA GLY A 672 -6.99 14.83 16.42
C GLY A 672 -5.67 15.31 15.83
N VAL A 673 -5.56 16.55 15.36
CA VAL A 673 -4.37 17.05 14.65
C VAL A 673 -3.21 17.36 15.62
N PRO A 674 -3.38 18.19 16.68
CA PRO A 674 -2.26 18.53 17.57
C PRO A 674 -1.72 17.33 18.36
N SER A 675 -2.61 16.43 18.79
CA SER A 675 -2.23 15.24 19.57
C SER A 675 -1.44 14.20 18.77
N ARG A 676 -1.55 14.24 17.43
CA ARG A 676 -0.93 13.28 16.52
C ARG A 676 0.20 13.86 15.70
N MET A 677 0.39 15.18 15.73
CA MET A 677 1.45 15.89 15.04
C MET A 677 1.52 15.54 13.55
N ASN A 678 0.37 15.51 12.88
CA ASN A 678 0.24 15.29 11.44
C ASN A 678 -0.34 16.54 10.76
N LEU A 679 0.46 17.61 10.78
CA LEU A 679 0.08 18.92 10.24
C LEU A 679 -0.01 18.91 8.71
N GLY A 680 0.62 17.94 8.04
CA GLY A 680 0.58 17.81 6.59
C GLY A 680 -0.85 17.80 6.04
N GLN A 681 -1.81 17.23 6.77
CA GLN A 681 -3.23 17.21 6.36
C GLN A 681 -3.86 18.61 6.28
N VAL A 682 -3.42 19.54 7.13
CA VAL A 682 -3.92 20.93 7.14
C VAL A 682 -3.30 21.71 5.99
N LEU A 683 -2.00 21.49 5.72
CA LEU A 683 -1.32 22.05 4.56
C LEU A 683 -1.93 21.52 3.25
N GLU A 684 -2.23 20.23 3.17
CA GLU A 684 -2.97 19.62 2.05
C GLU A 684 -4.34 20.29 1.87
N THR A 685 -5.07 20.53 2.96
CA THR A 685 -6.39 21.18 2.93
C THR A 685 -6.30 22.60 2.36
N HIS A 686 -5.33 23.39 2.81
CA HIS A 686 -5.12 24.77 2.34
C HIS A 686 -4.68 24.82 0.87
N LEU A 687 -3.66 24.05 0.51
CA LEU A 687 -3.18 24.01 -0.86
C LEU A 687 -4.24 23.41 -1.81
N GLY A 688 -4.99 22.42 -1.34
CA GLY A 688 -6.10 21.84 -2.09
C GLY A 688 -7.24 22.83 -2.34
N TRP A 689 -7.52 23.73 -1.39
CA TRP A 689 -8.45 24.85 -1.63
C TRP A 689 -7.92 25.78 -2.73
N ALA A 690 -6.65 26.18 -2.64
CA ALA A 690 -6.04 27.06 -3.62
C ALA A 690 -6.01 26.42 -5.03
N ALA A 691 -5.62 25.15 -5.10
CA ALA A 691 -5.56 24.35 -6.31
C ALA A 691 -6.94 24.18 -6.96
N ARG A 692 -7.98 23.95 -6.14
CA ARG A 692 -9.36 23.90 -6.62
C ARG A 692 -9.80 25.26 -7.15
N GLY A 693 -9.58 26.36 -6.43
CA GLY A 693 -10.04 27.70 -6.82
C GLY A 693 -9.35 28.27 -8.07
N LEU A 694 -8.08 27.92 -8.29
CA LEU A 694 -7.29 28.34 -9.46
C LEU A 694 -7.23 27.27 -10.58
N ASN A 695 -7.91 26.13 -10.38
CA ASN A 695 -7.95 25.01 -11.33
C ASN A 695 -6.56 24.48 -11.77
N PHE A 696 -5.67 24.25 -10.80
CA PHE A 696 -4.39 23.57 -11.04
C PHE A 696 -4.23 22.31 -10.17
N ARG A 697 -3.29 21.43 -10.54
CA ARG A 697 -2.85 20.32 -9.68
C ARG A 697 -1.50 20.65 -9.08
N ALA A 698 -1.35 20.46 -7.78
CA ALA A 698 -0.11 20.72 -7.07
C ALA A 698 0.70 19.43 -6.92
N ASN A 699 2.00 19.50 -7.20
CA ASN A 699 2.93 18.43 -6.88
C ASN A 699 3.83 18.87 -5.74
N THR A 700 3.73 18.19 -4.60
CA THR A 700 4.55 18.43 -3.40
C THR A 700 5.35 17.17 -3.08
N PRO A 701 6.49 16.93 -3.74
CA PRO A 701 7.36 15.81 -3.45
C PRO A 701 7.82 15.80 -1.99
N VAL A 702 8.11 14.61 -1.48
CA VAL A 702 8.55 14.41 -0.09
C VAL A 702 9.88 15.12 0.19
N PHE A 703 9.92 15.98 1.23
CA PHE A 703 11.05 16.85 1.60
C PHE A 703 11.49 17.90 0.55
N ASP A 704 10.73 18.06 -0.53
CA ASP A 704 11.00 19.04 -1.61
C ASP A 704 9.67 19.62 -2.13
N GLY A 705 8.75 19.86 -1.20
CA GLY A 705 7.37 20.29 -1.46
C GLY A 705 7.19 21.81 -1.40
N ALA A 706 5.93 22.24 -1.52
CA ALA A 706 5.56 23.64 -1.36
C ALA A 706 5.77 24.10 0.10
N GLY A 707 6.54 25.17 0.30
CA GLY A 707 6.68 25.78 1.64
C GLY A 707 5.47 26.62 2.03
N ASP A 708 5.40 27.01 3.31
CA ASP A 708 4.30 27.83 3.87
C ASP A 708 4.00 29.08 3.03
N GLN A 709 5.04 29.82 2.62
CA GLN A 709 4.89 31.04 1.80
C GLN A 709 4.20 30.76 0.46
N ALA A 710 4.52 29.65 -0.20
CA ALA A 710 3.91 29.28 -1.47
C ALA A 710 2.43 28.95 -1.32
N ILE A 711 2.05 28.29 -0.21
CA ILE A 711 0.65 27.99 0.11
C ILE A 711 -0.12 29.28 0.43
N GLU A 712 0.47 30.16 1.24
CA GLU A 712 -0.12 31.46 1.59
C GLU A 712 -0.28 32.36 0.35
N ASP A 713 0.69 32.36 -0.57
CA ASP A 713 0.60 33.03 -1.87
C ASP A 713 -0.52 32.44 -2.74
N ALA A 714 -0.65 31.12 -2.78
CA ALA A 714 -1.70 30.46 -3.55
C ALA A 714 -3.10 30.78 -3.02
N LEU A 715 -3.27 30.84 -1.69
CA LEU A 715 -4.50 31.30 -1.04
C LEU A 715 -4.78 32.78 -1.34
N ALA A 716 -3.76 33.64 -1.26
CA ALA A 716 -3.87 35.04 -1.63
C ALA A 716 -4.32 35.23 -3.09
N ARG A 717 -3.79 34.42 -4.01
CA ARG A 717 -4.17 34.44 -5.43
C ARG A 717 -5.64 34.08 -5.63
N VAL A 718 -6.17 33.07 -4.92
CA VAL A 718 -7.61 32.77 -4.94
C VAL A 718 -8.42 33.96 -4.44
N TRP A 719 -8.00 34.60 -3.36
CA TRP A 719 -8.74 35.76 -2.85
C TRP A 719 -8.75 36.92 -3.86
N PHE A 720 -7.66 37.16 -4.60
CA PHE A 720 -7.66 38.17 -5.67
C PHE A 720 -8.67 37.86 -6.78
N THR A 721 -8.82 36.58 -7.17
CA THR A 721 -9.80 36.19 -8.21
C THR A 721 -11.23 36.40 -7.73
N GLU A 722 -11.51 36.11 -6.46
CA GLU A 722 -12.80 36.34 -5.81
C GLU A 722 -13.12 37.83 -5.68
N GLN A 723 -12.19 38.64 -5.17
CA GLN A 723 -12.39 40.09 -5.01
C GLN A 723 -12.52 40.84 -6.33
N ALA A 724 -11.85 40.37 -7.39
CA ALA A 724 -11.98 40.93 -8.73
C ALA A 724 -13.32 40.54 -9.40
N GLY A 725 -14.09 39.61 -8.82
CA GLY A 725 -15.31 39.05 -9.43
C GLY A 725 -15.01 38.32 -10.74
N ALA A 726 -13.84 37.68 -10.82
CA ALA A 726 -13.28 37.05 -12.02
C ALA A 726 -13.41 35.52 -12.01
N THR A 727 -14.15 34.96 -11.05
CA THR A 727 -14.43 33.52 -10.95
C THR A 727 -15.79 33.21 -11.56
N SER A 728 -15.81 32.23 -12.46
CA SER A 728 -17.03 31.67 -13.04
C SER A 728 -17.02 30.16 -12.93
N ILE A 729 -18.18 29.52 -12.91
CA ILE A 729 -18.27 28.06 -12.88
C ILE A 729 -18.32 27.56 -14.32
N GLY A 730 -17.37 26.69 -14.68
CA GLY A 730 -17.25 26.08 -16.00
C GLY A 730 -18.52 25.30 -16.38
N PRO A 731 -18.94 25.35 -17.66
CA PRO A 731 -20.25 24.84 -18.10
C PRO A 731 -20.37 23.31 -18.17
N ILE A 732 -19.28 22.55 -18.02
CA ILE A 732 -19.22 21.12 -18.34
C ILE A 732 -18.89 20.24 -17.12
N ASP A 733 -18.01 20.69 -16.22
CA ASP A 733 -17.50 19.89 -15.09
C ASP A 733 -17.69 20.56 -13.71
N GLY A 734 -18.19 21.79 -13.69
CA GLY A 734 -18.33 22.57 -12.45
C GLY A 734 -16.99 23.02 -11.85
N SER A 735 -15.89 22.97 -12.61
CA SER A 735 -14.60 23.53 -12.19
C SER A 735 -14.63 25.05 -12.29
N PRO A 736 -13.98 25.79 -11.37
CA PRO A 736 -13.90 27.24 -11.47
C PRO A 736 -12.98 27.64 -12.63
N GLU A 737 -13.49 28.51 -13.51
CA GLU A 737 -12.72 29.19 -14.55
C GLU A 737 -12.42 30.62 -14.10
N VAL A 738 -11.14 30.99 -14.18
CA VAL A 738 -10.63 32.31 -13.76
C VAL A 738 -10.38 33.20 -14.98
N ASP A 739 -11.01 34.38 -15.01
CA ASP A 739 -10.73 35.44 -15.98
C ASP A 739 -9.49 36.25 -15.54
N TYR A 740 -8.29 35.74 -15.86
CA TYR A 740 -7.03 36.41 -15.54
C TYR A 740 -6.94 37.86 -16.05
N PRO A 741 -7.36 38.21 -17.29
CA PRO A 741 -7.39 39.61 -17.74
C PRO A 741 -8.22 40.56 -16.86
N GLN A 742 -9.30 40.08 -16.23
CA GLN A 742 -10.06 40.88 -15.27
C GLN A 742 -9.30 41.08 -13.96
N VAL A 743 -8.65 40.03 -13.46
CA VAL A 743 -7.82 40.09 -12.24
C VAL A 743 -6.63 41.04 -12.44
N ASP A 744 -5.96 40.96 -13.59
CA ASP A 744 -4.81 41.81 -13.92
C ASP A 744 -5.18 43.30 -13.86
N ARG A 745 -6.32 43.68 -14.46
CA ARG A 745 -6.81 45.06 -14.42
C ARG A 745 -7.11 45.53 -12.99
N TRP A 746 -7.74 44.67 -12.19
CA TRP A 746 -8.07 45.00 -10.79
C TRP A 746 -6.81 45.20 -9.94
N LEU A 747 -5.79 44.35 -10.13
CA LEU A 747 -4.50 44.48 -9.44
C LEU A 747 -3.74 45.74 -9.88
N GLU A 748 -3.73 46.07 -11.17
CA GLU A 748 -3.14 47.30 -11.69
C GLU A 748 -3.81 48.56 -11.12
N GLU A 749 -5.15 48.57 -11.00
CA GLU A 749 -5.91 49.67 -10.38
C GLU A 749 -5.54 49.87 -8.90
N LYS A 750 -5.21 48.79 -8.19
CA LYS A 750 -4.74 48.80 -6.80
C LYS A 750 -3.24 49.10 -6.67
N GLY A 751 -2.52 49.25 -7.78
CA GLY A 751 -1.10 49.63 -7.84
C GLY A 751 -0.11 48.46 -7.70
N TYR A 752 -0.54 47.23 -7.95
CA TYR A 752 0.30 46.04 -7.93
C TYR A 752 0.62 45.54 -9.35
N ASP A 753 1.76 44.86 -9.51
CA ASP A 753 2.18 44.26 -10.79
C ASP A 753 1.67 42.81 -10.87
N PRO A 754 0.68 42.51 -11.73
CA PRO A 754 0.11 41.16 -11.82
C PRO A 754 1.14 40.10 -12.20
N ARG A 755 2.15 40.48 -13.01
CA ARG A 755 3.18 39.56 -13.46
C ARG A 755 4.04 39.04 -12.32
N LYS A 756 4.25 39.85 -11.28
CA LYS A 756 4.99 39.43 -10.08
C LYS A 756 4.11 38.64 -9.11
N ILE A 757 2.84 38.99 -8.98
CA ILE A 757 1.90 38.31 -8.08
C ILE A 757 1.66 36.86 -8.54
N PHE A 758 1.51 36.66 -9.84
CA PHE A 758 1.28 35.35 -10.44
C PHE A 758 2.57 34.66 -10.92
N ASP A 759 3.77 35.16 -10.58
CA ASP A 759 5.02 34.45 -10.83
C ASP A 759 5.23 33.37 -9.77
N ASP A 760 5.30 32.11 -10.17
CA ASP A 760 5.55 30.97 -9.27
C ASP A 760 6.98 30.93 -8.72
N LYS A 761 7.89 31.77 -9.23
CA LYS A 761 9.29 31.86 -8.77
C LYS A 761 9.51 32.89 -7.68
N GLU A 762 8.56 33.79 -7.49
CA GLU A 762 8.64 34.90 -6.53
C GLU A 762 7.75 34.60 -5.32
N PHE A 763 8.36 34.12 -4.23
CA PHE A 763 7.64 33.73 -3.01
C PHE A 763 7.40 34.93 -2.07
N GLY A 764 6.21 34.97 -1.46
CA GLY A 764 5.77 35.94 -0.47
C GLY A 764 5.19 37.23 -1.06
N VAL A 765 5.27 37.45 -2.38
CA VAL A 765 4.80 38.69 -3.02
C VAL A 765 3.28 38.78 -3.01
N ALA A 766 2.60 37.69 -3.35
CA ALA A 766 1.13 37.65 -3.35
C ALA A 766 0.58 37.75 -1.92
N GLN A 767 1.22 37.06 -0.97
CA GLN A 767 0.91 37.15 0.45
C GLN A 767 1.06 38.57 0.98
N GLU A 768 2.16 39.25 0.70
CA GLU A 768 2.39 40.63 1.15
C GLU A 768 1.31 41.57 0.63
N ALA A 769 0.99 41.46 -0.68
CA ALA A 769 -0.07 42.24 -1.30
C ALA A 769 -1.43 41.97 -0.64
N CYS A 770 -1.79 40.70 -0.45
CA CYS A 770 -3.05 40.30 0.17
C CYS A 770 -3.18 40.80 1.61
N LEU A 771 -2.15 40.59 2.44
CA LEU A 771 -2.18 41.04 3.84
C LEU A 771 -2.30 42.56 3.93
N ARG A 772 -1.60 43.29 3.06
CA ARG A 772 -1.67 44.77 3.06
C ARG A 772 -3.05 45.26 2.66
N MET A 773 -3.62 44.71 1.59
CA MET A 773 -4.98 45.04 1.15
C MET A 773 -6.00 44.70 2.23
N TRP A 774 -5.94 43.48 2.77
CA TRP A 774 -6.86 43.02 3.81
C TRP A 774 -6.78 43.86 5.09
N LEU A 775 -5.57 44.17 5.57
CA LEU A 775 -5.41 45.03 6.75
C LEU A 775 -5.98 46.43 6.53
N THR A 776 -5.81 46.98 5.34
CA THR A 776 -6.25 48.35 5.02
C THR A 776 -7.75 48.41 4.75
N ASP A 777 -8.26 47.52 3.90
CA ASP A 777 -9.62 47.55 3.36
C ASP A 777 -10.63 46.87 4.30
N GLU A 778 -10.27 45.75 4.94
CA GLU A 778 -11.17 45.00 5.84
C GLU A 778 -10.91 45.27 7.34
N ALA A 779 -9.64 45.35 7.76
CA ALA A 779 -9.31 45.55 9.17
C ALA A 779 -9.19 47.03 9.59
N GLU A 780 -9.25 47.98 8.66
CA GLU A 780 -9.08 49.43 8.89
C GLU A 780 -7.77 49.78 9.64
N ILE A 781 -6.69 49.04 9.37
CA ILE A 781 -5.34 49.28 9.91
C ILE A 781 -4.44 49.76 8.78
N ASP A 782 -3.81 50.92 8.94
CA ASP A 782 -2.86 51.43 7.95
C ASP A 782 -1.59 50.56 7.90
N ALA A 783 -1.48 49.77 6.83
CA ALA A 783 -0.37 48.83 6.62
C ALA A 783 0.64 49.30 5.56
N LYS A 784 0.58 50.58 5.12
CA LYS A 784 1.41 51.08 4.00
C LYS A 784 2.92 50.96 4.23
N GLU A 785 3.38 51.19 5.45
CA GLU A 785 4.81 51.14 5.82
C GLU A 785 5.18 49.92 6.67
N MET A 786 4.27 48.96 6.84
CA MET A 786 4.52 47.76 7.64
C MET A 786 5.32 46.72 6.85
N THR A 787 6.27 46.08 7.51
CA THR A 787 6.95 44.89 7.01
C THR A 787 6.03 43.67 7.00
N LEU A 788 6.35 42.63 6.23
CA LEU A 788 5.56 41.40 6.18
C LEU A 788 5.34 40.76 7.56
N GLU A 789 6.38 40.73 8.40
CA GLU A 789 6.28 40.15 9.74
C GLU A 789 5.37 41.00 10.65
N GLU A 790 5.49 42.34 10.58
CA GLU A 790 4.58 43.22 11.32
C GLU A 790 3.14 43.06 10.86
N MET A 791 2.89 42.89 9.55
CA MET A 791 1.56 42.62 9.00
C MET A 791 1.01 41.27 9.49
N ARG A 792 1.83 40.22 9.54
CA ARG A 792 1.42 38.91 10.08
C ARG A 792 1.03 39.00 11.56
N GLN A 793 1.82 39.71 12.38
CA GLN A 793 1.50 39.91 13.80
C GLN A 793 0.23 40.75 13.98
N ALA A 794 0.04 41.79 13.18
CA ALA A 794 -1.18 42.59 13.20
C ALA A 794 -2.40 41.75 12.77
N ALA A 795 -2.29 40.95 11.71
CA ALA A 795 -3.37 40.07 11.28
C ALA A 795 -3.75 39.03 12.34
N LEU A 796 -2.76 38.43 13.02
CA LEU A 796 -3.00 37.55 14.17
C LEU A 796 -3.73 38.26 15.31
N LYS A 797 -3.36 39.51 15.61
CA LYS A 797 -4.01 40.31 16.65
C LYS A 797 -5.46 40.63 16.26
N VAL A 798 -5.69 41.08 15.03
CA VAL A 798 -7.03 41.34 14.49
C VAL A 798 -7.88 40.07 14.55
N HIS A 799 -7.32 38.91 14.17
CA HIS A 799 -8.03 37.65 14.24
C HIS A 799 -8.47 37.28 15.66
N ARG A 800 -7.61 37.50 16.65
CA ARG A 800 -7.95 37.24 18.07
C ARG A 800 -8.97 38.22 18.64
N GLU A 801 -8.88 39.50 18.28
CA GLU A 801 -9.70 40.57 18.88
C GLU A 801 -11.04 40.75 18.16
N ARG A 802 -11.04 40.73 16.82
CA ARG A 802 -12.20 41.03 15.97
C ARG A 802 -12.80 39.80 15.27
N ARG A 803 -12.17 38.64 15.37
CA ARG A 803 -12.65 37.35 14.82
C ARG A 803 -12.76 37.28 13.29
N ILE A 804 -12.12 38.19 12.56
CA ILE A 804 -11.93 38.12 11.11
C ILE A 804 -10.54 37.54 10.80
N ALA A 805 -10.37 36.76 9.74
CA ALA A 805 -9.06 36.20 9.37
C ALA A 805 -8.65 36.68 7.98
N PRO A 806 -7.36 36.92 7.74
CA PRO A 806 -6.89 37.11 6.38
C PRO A 806 -7.09 35.80 5.58
N PRO A 807 -7.33 35.89 4.26
CA PRO A 807 -7.47 34.72 3.39
C PRO A 807 -6.27 33.76 3.46
N THR A 808 -5.08 34.30 3.73
CA THR A 808 -3.83 33.54 3.88
C THR A 808 -3.85 32.52 5.03
N PHE A 809 -4.81 32.60 5.96
CA PHE A 809 -4.94 31.62 7.05
C PHE A 809 -5.76 30.38 6.67
N GLY A 810 -6.41 30.36 5.50
CA GLY A 810 -7.26 29.23 5.07
C GLY A 810 -8.47 29.00 5.99
N LYS A 811 -9.00 30.08 6.59
CA LYS A 811 -10.16 30.05 7.48
C LYS A 811 -11.32 30.82 6.88
N PHE A 812 -12.50 30.23 6.92
CA PHE A 812 -13.70 30.74 6.28
C PHE A 812 -14.83 30.90 7.30
N GLU A 813 -15.73 31.83 7.00
CA GLU A 813 -17.00 31.94 7.71
C GLU A 813 -17.91 30.82 7.24
N LEU A 814 -18.46 30.07 8.20
CA LEU A 814 -19.43 29.02 7.95
C LEU A 814 -20.73 29.37 8.67
N SER A 815 -21.84 28.98 8.07
CA SER A 815 -23.17 29.07 8.65
C SER A 815 -23.71 27.67 8.96
N ASP A 816 -24.45 27.52 10.06
CA ASP A 816 -25.14 26.27 10.40
C ASP A 816 -26.31 26.07 9.43
N GLY A 817 -26.31 24.98 8.66
CA GLY A 817 -27.38 24.64 7.73
C GLY A 817 -28.79 24.61 8.36
N ARG A 818 -28.87 24.31 9.65
CA ARG A 818 -30.14 24.10 10.37
C ARG A 818 -30.77 25.39 10.85
N THR A 819 -29.95 26.38 11.22
CA THR A 819 -30.42 27.66 11.79
C THR A 819 -30.21 28.84 10.84
N GLY A 820 -29.25 28.73 9.92
CA GLY A 820 -28.76 29.83 9.09
C GLY A 820 -27.87 30.83 9.83
N GLU A 821 -27.55 30.58 11.10
CA GLU A 821 -26.68 31.46 11.90
C GLU A 821 -25.20 31.14 11.64
N ASN A 822 -24.35 32.15 11.66
CA ASN A 822 -22.91 31.99 11.48
C ASN A 822 -22.26 31.44 12.76
N PHE A 823 -21.24 30.59 12.61
CA PHE A 823 -20.46 30.13 13.76
C PHE A 823 -19.65 31.26 14.39
N ASP A 824 -19.47 31.21 15.71
CA ASP A 824 -18.75 32.22 16.49
C ASP A 824 -17.29 32.45 16.05
N GLN A 825 -16.66 31.44 15.44
CA GLN A 825 -15.27 31.44 14.99
C GLN A 825 -15.17 30.90 13.57
N LEU A 826 -14.24 31.48 12.81
CA LEU A 826 -13.88 31.01 11.48
C LEU A 826 -13.27 29.61 11.53
N VAL A 827 -13.63 28.78 10.55
CA VAL A 827 -13.28 27.37 10.49
C VAL A 827 -12.29 27.14 9.36
N THR A 828 -11.29 26.28 9.57
CA THR A 828 -10.42 25.84 8.48
C THR A 828 -11.20 24.94 7.54
N VAL A 829 -11.32 25.38 6.29
CA VAL A 829 -12.03 24.66 5.22
C VAL A 829 -11.13 24.53 4.01
N GLY A 830 -11.20 23.39 3.31
CA GLY A 830 -10.48 23.21 2.06
C GLY A 830 -10.64 21.84 1.46
N SER A 831 -9.93 21.57 0.36
CA SER A 831 -10.04 20.30 -0.36
C SER A 831 -8.94 19.35 0.11
N ILE A 832 -9.30 18.14 0.53
CA ILE A 832 -8.34 17.10 0.95
C ILE A 832 -8.65 15.78 0.25
N TYR A 833 -7.62 14.95 0.05
CA TYR A 833 -7.78 13.63 -0.54
C TYR A 833 -8.11 12.55 0.50
N ILE A 834 -9.31 11.97 0.40
CA ILE A 834 -9.80 10.94 1.34
C ILE A 834 -9.97 9.59 0.64
N LEU A 835 -9.63 8.53 1.36
CA LEU A 835 -9.71 7.13 0.96
C LEU A 835 -10.85 6.41 1.70
N LYS A 836 -11.54 5.50 1.00
CA LYS A 836 -12.40 4.49 1.64
C LYS A 836 -11.58 3.21 1.85
N LEU A 837 -11.59 2.66 3.05
CA LEU A 837 -10.81 1.45 3.37
C LEU A 837 -11.66 0.18 3.20
N ILE A 838 -11.01 -0.97 2.98
CA ILE A 838 -11.64 -2.30 2.89
C ILE A 838 -12.33 -2.76 4.19
N HIS A 839 -12.21 -1.97 5.25
CA HIS A 839 -12.79 -2.23 6.57
C HIS A 839 -14.27 -1.80 6.62
N LEU A 840 -15.12 -2.51 5.88
CA LEU A 840 -16.54 -2.20 5.77
C LEU A 840 -17.36 -2.80 6.91
N VAL A 841 -18.44 -2.11 7.31
CA VAL A 841 -19.28 -2.55 8.43
C VAL A 841 -20.04 -3.84 8.12
N GLU A 842 -20.52 -3.99 6.88
CA GLU A 842 -21.27 -5.17 6.42
C GLU A 842 -20.46 -6.46 6.60
N ASP A 843 -19.14 -6.38 6.45
CA ASP A 843 -18.25 -7.55 6.61
C ASP A 843 -18.00 -7.89 8.08
N LYS A 844 -18.16 -6.93 9.00
CA LYS A 844 -17.81 -7.07 10.42
C LYS A 844 -18.99 -7.40 11.32
N ILE A 845 -20.19 -6.96 10.98
CA ILE A 845 -21.38 -7.31 11.76
C ILE A 845 -21.57 -8.83 11.69
N HIS A 846 -21.64 -9.44 12.86
CA HIS A 846 -21.90 -10.86 13.05
C HIS A 846 -22.71 -11.04 14.33
N ALA A 847 -23.82 -11.77 14.22
CA ALA A 847 -24.67 -12.12 15.35
C ALA A 847 -24.98 -13.61 15.29
N ARG A 848 -25.01 -14.24 16.47
CA ARG A 848 -25.31 -15.66 16.62
C ARG A 848 -26.29 -15.85 17.77
N SER A 849 -27.40 -16.52 17.48
CA SER A 849 -28.29 -17.07 18.49
C SER A 849 -27.84 -18.49 18.84
N THR A 850 -27.96 -19.41 17.88
CA THR A 850 -27.46 -20.79 17.94
C THR A 850 -26.67 -21.10 16.67
N GLY A 851 -25.88 -22.16 16.67
CA GLY A 851 -25.07 -22.51 15.50
C GLY A 851 -24.30 -23.81 15.71
N PRO A 852 -23.32 -24.11 14.86
CA PRO A 852 -22.53 -25.33 14.98
C PRO A 852 -21.59 -25.29 16.19
N TYR A 853 -21.21 -26.48 16.63
CA TYR A 853 -20.36 -26.73 17.80
C TYR A 853 -19.18 -27.63 17.43
N SER A 854 -18.10 -27.51 18.20
CA SER A 854 -16.93 -28.37 18.14
C SER A 854 -17.31 -29.81 18.50
N MET A 855 -16.79 -30.77 17.74
CA MET A 855 -17.03 -32.19 17.98
C MET A 855 -16.48 -32.66 19.34
N ILE A 856 -15.33 -32.13 19.76
CA ILE A 856 -14.62 -32.58 20.95
C ILE A 856 -15.10 -31.79 22.17
N THR A 857 -14.94 -30.46 22.13
CA THR A 857 -15.19 -29.61 23.29
C THR A 857 -16.67 -29.24 23.47
N GLN A 858 -17.52 -29.52 22.47
CA GLN A 858 -18.93 -29.10 22.42
C GLN A 858 -19.16 -27.59 22.54
N GLN A 859 -18.10 -26.78 22.46
CA GLN A 859 -18.17 -25.32 22.45
C GLN A 859 -18.59 -24.80 21.08
N PRO A 860 -19.22 -23.63 21.00
CA PRO A 860 -19.42 -22.90 19.75
C PRO A 860 -18.17 -22.87 18.87
N LEU A 861 -18.32 -23.12 17.56
CA LEU A 861 -17.22 -22.88 16.63
C LEU A 861 -16.83 -21.39 16.61
N GLY A 862 -15.61 -21.08 16.16
CA GLY A 862 -15.15 -19.70 16.03
C GLY A 862 -15.29 -19.16 14.60
N GLY A 863 -15.54 -17.86 14.47
CA GLY A 863 -15.47 -17.15 13.19
C GLY A 863 -16.79 -17.05 12.42
N LYS A 864 -16.96 -15.94 11.70
CA LYS A 864 -18.19 -15.57 10.96
C LYS A 864 -18.57 -16.61 9.90
N ALA A 865 -17.60 -17.09 9.12
CA ALA A 865 -17.82 -18.07 8.05
C ALA A 865 -18.42 -19.40 8.53
N GLN A 866 -18.22 -19.74 9.81
CA GLN A 866 -18.77 -20.96 10.42
C GLN A 866 -20.02 -20.69 11.27
N PHE A 867 -20.60 -19.48 11.21
CA PHE A 867 -21.62 -19.03 12.15
C PHE A 867 -21.18 -19.22 13.62
N GLY A 868 -19.93 -18.88 13.89
CA GLY A 868 -19.27 -19.11 15.17
C GLY A 868 -19.66 -18.12 16.27
N GLY A 869 -19.40 -18.47 17.52
CA GLY A 869 -19.60 -17.60 18.68
C GLY A 869 -18.44 -16.65 18.93
N GLN A 870 -18.70 -15.60 19.73
CA GLN A 870 -17.65 -14.73 20.23
C GLN A 870 -16.87 -15.43 21.34
N ARG A 871 -15.55 -15.29 21.34
CA ARG A 871 -14.72 -15.81 22.44
C ARG A 871 -14.92 -14.94 23.67
N PHE A 872 -15.33 -15.57 24.77
CA PHE A 872 -15.30 -14.98 26.10
C PHE A 872 -14.02 -15.44 26.78
N GLY A 873 -13.03 -14.54 26.88
CA GLY A 873 -11.70 -14.85 27.36
C GLY A 873 -11.58 -14.74 28.88
N GLU A 874 -10.38 -15.04 29.38
CA GLU A 874 -10.06 -14.96 30.80
C GLU A 874 -10.23 -13.53 31.35
N MET A 875 -9.87 -12.50 30.58
CA MET A 875 -10.04 -11.11 30.99
C MET A 875 -11.52 -10.72 31.13
N GLU A 876 -12.38 -11.20 30.22
CA GLU A 876 -13.83 -10.97 30.33
C GLU A 876 -14.46 -11.74 31.50
N VAL A 877 -13.93 -12.93 31.83
CA VAL A 877 -14.31 -13.68 33.04
C VAL A 877 -13.98 -12.87 34.30
N TRP A 878 -12.75 -12.37 34.42
CA TRP A 878 -12.35 -11.52 35.55
C TRP A 878 -13.22 -10.27 35.69
N ALA A 879 -13.66 -9.69 34.57
CA ALA A 879 -14.57 -8.57 34.60
C ALA A 879 -15.90 -8.93 35.27
N LEU A 880 -16.52 -10.07 34.91
CA LEU A 880 -17.77 -10.52 35.55
C LEU A 880 -17.57 -10.94 37.01
N GLU A 881 -16.42 -11.54 37.34
CA GLU A 881 -16.05 -11.85 38.73
C GLU A 881 -15.94 -10.58 39.57
N ALA A 882 -15.30 -9.52 39.05
CA ALA A 882 -15.18 -8.23 39.71
C ALA A 882 -16.54 -7.57 39.96
N TYR A 883 -17.50 -7.71 39.04
CA TYR A 883 -18.89 -7.29 39.23
C TYR A 883 -19.70 -8.21 40.15
N SER A 884 -19.13 -9.33 40.63
CA SER A 884 -19.86 -10.38 41.35
C SER A 884 -21.08 -10.90 40.57
N ALA A 885 -21.01 -10.88 39.24
CA ALA A 885 -22.09 -11.29 38.34
C ALA A 885 -22.11 -12.82 38.16
N ALA A 886 -22.28 -13.54 39.27
CA ALA A 886 -22.11 -14.99 39.35
C ALA A 886 -23.03 -15.77 38.39
N TYR A 887 -24.31 -15.40 38.29
CA TYR A 887 -25.26 -16.06 37.39
C TYR A 887 -24.93 -15.80 35.91
N ASN A 888 -24.57 -14.56 35.55
CA ASN A 888 -24.16 -14.22 34.18
C ASN A 888 -22.91 -14.99 33.77
N LEU A 889 -21.92 -15.07 34.65
CA LEU A 889 -20.71 -15.84 34.41
C LEU A 889 -21.03 -17.33 34.27
N GLN A 890 -21.86 -17.88 35.16
CA GLN A 890 -22.29 -19.27 35.10
C GLN A 890 -22.98 -19.57 33.77
N GLU A 891 -23.89 -18.73 33.30
CA GLU A 891 -24.56 -18.90 32.01
C GLU A 891 -23.58 -18.95 30.82
N VAL A 892 -22.61 -18.03 30.81
CA VAL A 892 -21.62 -17.93 29.73
C VAL A 892 -20.72 -19.17 29.68
N LEU A 893 -20.34 -19.69 30.86
CA LEU A 893 -19.49 -20.88 30.98
C LEU A 893 -20.25 -22.20 30.78
N THR A 894 -21.59 -22.20 30.78
CA THR A 894 -22.42 -23.42 30.70
C THR A 894 -23.40 -23.38 29.52
N VAL A 895 -24.64 -22.94 29.74
CA VAL A 895 -25.77 -23.05 28.79
C VAL A 895 -25.58 -22.25 27.50
N LYS A 896 -24.73 -21.21 27.49
CA LYS A 896 -24.37 -20.48 26.26
C LYS A 896 -23.17 -21.08 25.52
N SER A 897 -22.50 -22.07 26.12
CA SER A 897 -21.30 -22.71 25.58
C SER A 897 -21.49 -24.23 25.41
N ASP A 898 -21.05 -25.03 26.37
CA ASP A 898 -20.81 -26.47 26.24
C ASP A 898 -21.62 -27.34 27.23
N ASP A 899 -22.57 -26.77 27.98
CA ASP A 899 -23.60 -27.58 28.65
C ASP A 899 -24.61 -28.08 27.61
N VAL A 900 -24.35 -29.29 27.08
CA VAL A 900 -25.11 -29.89 25.97
C VAL A 900 -26.60 -30.06 26.31
N ALA A 901 -26.90 -30.52 27.52
CA ALA A 901 -28.28 -30.74 27.95
C ALA A 901 -28.95 -29.43 28.37
N GLY A 902 -28.24 -28.58 29.10
CA GLY A 902 -28.74 -27.30 29.57
C GLY A 902 -29.03 -26.32 28.44
N ARG A 903 -28.20 -26.26 27.39
CA ARG A 903 -28.44 -25.35 26.24
C ARG A 903 -29.73 -25.66 25.47
N VAL A 904 -30.07 -26.94 25.29
CA VAL A 904 -31.30 -27.37 24.61
C VAL A 904 -32.52 -26.98 25.46
N LYS A 905 -32.47 -27.29 26.76
CA LYS A 905 -33.52 -26.90 27.70
C LYS A 905 -33.67 -25.38 27.80
N ALA A 906 -32.57 -24.64 27.80
CA ALA A 906 -32.58 -23.19 27.82
C ALA A 906 -33.26 -22.63 26.57
N TYR A 907 -32.94 -23.16 25.39
CA TYR A 907 -33.60 -22.77 24.14
C TYR A 907 -35.11 -23.07 24.16
N GLU A 908 -35.50 -24.27 24.60
CA GLU A 908 -36.92 -24.63 24.76
C GLU A 908 -37.65 -23.71 25.74
N ALA A 909 -37.03 -23.41 26.89
CA ALA A 909 -37.59 -22.52 27.89
C ALA A 909 -37.80 -21.11 27.34
N ILE A 910 -36.82 -20.57 26.60
CA ILE A 910 -36.94 -19.26 25.93
C ILE A 910 -38.11 -19.25 24.93
N VAL A 911 -38.25 -20.29 24.11
CA VAL A 911 -39.34 -20.39 23.13
C VAL A 911 -40.71 -20.51 23.81
N LYS A 912 -40.80 -21.22 24.94
CA LYS A 912 -42.03 -21.39 25.72
C LYS A 912 -42.34 -20.19 26.64
N GLY A 913 -41.39 -19.26 26.83
CA GLY A 913 -41.50 -18.19 27.82
C GLY A 913 -41.39 -18.67 29.27
N GLU A 914 -40.76 -19.83 29.50
CA GLU A 914 -40.51 -20.42 30.80
C GLU A 914 -39.15 -19.97 31.37
N PRO A 915 -38.97 -19.95 32.70
CA PRO A 915 -37.67 -19.63 33.29
C PRO A 915 -36.62 -20.70 32.95
N ILE A 916 -35.40 -20.26 32.65
CA ILE A 916 -34.27 -21.16 32.37
C ILE A 916 -33.94 -21.95 33.64
N GLY A 917 -33.86 -23.27 33.51
CA GLY A 917 -33.51 -24.17 34.62
C GLY A 917 -32.05 -24.03 35.07
N GLN A 918 -31.70 -24.69 36.17
CA GLN A 918 -30.33 -24.66 36.70
C GLN A 918 -29.34 -25.31 35.69
N PRO A 919 -28.21 -24.63 35.37
CA PRO A 919 -27.19 -25.20 34.49
C PRO A 919 -26.57 -26.49 35.02
N GLY A 920 -26.21 -27.37 34.10
CA GLY A 920 -25.46 -28.59 34.35
C GLY A 920 -23.95 -28.40 34.37
N VAL A 921 -23.22 -29.51 34.26
CA VAL A 921 -21.75 -29.51 34.20
C VAL A 921 -21.30 -29.24 32.76
N PRO A 922 -20.35 -28.31 32.52
CA PRO A 922 -19.73 -28.10 31.22
C PRO A 922 -19.13 -29.37 30.64
N GLU A 923 -19.34 -29.63 29.34
CA GLU A 923 -18.75 -30.81 28.71
C GLU A 923 -17.22 -30.74 28.66
N SER A 924 -16.64 -29.54 28.57
CA SER A 924 -15.18 -29.35 28.67
C SER A 924 -14.58 -29.89 29.98
N PHE A 925 -15.33 -29.84 31.09
CA PHE A 925 -14.89 -30.44 32.35
C PHE A 925 -14.88 -31.98 32.29
N ASN A 926 -15.89 -32.58 31.64
CA ASN A 926 -15.91 -34.02 31.41
C ASN A 926 -14.76 -34.46 30.50
N VAL A 927 -14.47 -33.70 29.45
CA VAL A 927 -13.33 -33.93 28.56
C VAL A 927 -12.02 -33.87 29.35
N LEU A 928 -11.81 -32.83 30.16
CA LEU A 928 -10.63 -32.70 31.03
C LEU A 928 -10.48 -33.90 31.96
N LEU A 929 -11.57 -34.34 32.61
CA LEU A 929 -11.55 -35.51 33.48
C LEU A 929 -11.13 -36.76 32.71
N LYS A 930 -11.62 -36.96 31.49
CA LYS A 930 -11.24 -38.09 30.63
C LYS A 930 -9.79 -38.01 30.17
N GLU A 931 -9.28 -36.81 29.87
CA GLU A 931 -7.87 -36.60 29.54
C GLU A 931 -6.97 -36.92 30.74
N LEU A 932 -7.31 -36.48 31.96
CA LEU A 932 -6.58 -36.82 33.17
C LEU A 932 -6.61 -38.34 33.46
N GLN A 933 -7.77 -38.98 33.32
CA GLN A 933 -7.91 -40.44 33.46
C GLN A 933 -7.07 -41.20 32.43
N SER A 934 -6.95 -40.67 31.20
CA SER A 934 -6.12 -41.28 30.15
C SER A 934 -4.62 -41.24 30.48
N LEU A 935 -4.20 -40.30 31.35
CA LEU A 935 -2.84 -40.20 31.88
C LEU A 935 -2.63 -41.08 33.14
N GLY A 936 -3.64 -41.83 33.57
CA GLY A 936 -3.60 -42.64 34.79
C GLY A 936 -3.79 -41.85 36.08
N LEU A 937 -4.26 -40.59 35.99
CA LEU A 937 -4.66 -39.78 37.14
C LEU A 937 -6.16 -40.03 37.37
N ALA A 938 -6.46 -40.84 38.40
CA ALA A 938 -7.82 -41.23 38.76
C ALA A 938 -8.50 -40.21 39.68
#